data_AF-J0K316-F1
#
_entry.id   AF-J0K316-F1
#
_cell.length_a   1.000
_cell.length_b   1.000
_cell.length_c   1.000
_cell.angle_alpha   90.00
_cell.angle_beta   90.00
_cell.angle_gamma   90.00
#
_symmetry.space_group_name_H-M   'P 1'
#
loop_
_entity.id
_entity.type
_entity.pdbx_description
1 polymer ?
#
loop_
_entity_poly.entity_id
_entity_poly.type
_entity_poly.pdbx_seq_one_letter_code
_entity_poly.pdbx_strand_id
1 'polypeptide(L)'
;MLPFIVGGVILAVGFGALAAFFDVETEKEKERQNTLKKDIEGYTHKAQQAKKHHKHQQTLKIADHCLNIIQRYLQEIERLQQEKKETPTQLEAVLEQIQQEMKSLPIQQKHALQIYYNRFEDVQRRALAYLGYLSRLKIQLQEKEKRLKSDLGEIKELKQKVKEGHKNIEKHQEALEQFEEWRDESQSNNPKNAVKMQEWMDERQEKIDRAWHFINNTQNWIKKKECAIDEILKHIQTMEPNYLLPQDFLYVGKLACVNKSEIYAHDGDEESNIYGQRLSLESGEHEKKLWDSYSSQEEFYILITRQDKEDNRFFKASLRKGLLYKHILEESVFEVSPKYENAIDCKMTWCLFHGIHLLLPIEYKEFKHKKYTPRDTLKVWVTNYDSLLKSVFIAEKEPEPKHMDVIMLFNDRLGSQILKYTYIFNDFNLNYSVLDYQKNVLTLGIAHLMLKCRTTPNHLVLQEIGELPENFTEKFNDKIFPLERGITFVYEKEKGRYDELAVALGVGMEDMLVYIQTQMRLSQIQVPEYDPFKKWQQIIKHQIQTNSYTQISYQSYTQKNHQYTFKTTDPKIEKIESAIEAKVDGFVGEKAVQRIGKVIGGVDKTNKEICIEFKPLGVEFPQEVEFPQEGFLFLRTDYIAPLERQKKALERFNKNEIINQDLKRFLIDPKIIFYTPLGIRLEKFYNQQLTKNQKEIVLKALNEKNIFLIQGPPGAGKTTVIKEIVFQILNASHFAKVCIISQQNIAVDNVLNGLQQQGIKSIVRIGKEDKVQYENIKPYVLENW
;
A
#
# COMPACT_ATOMS: atom_id res chain seq x y z
N MET A 1 1.17 32.96 -20.59
CA MET A 1 0.53 32.68 -21.89
C MET A 1 1.54 31.95 -22.78
N LEU A 2 1.31 30.68 -23.10
CA LEU A 2 2.17 29.87 -23.97
C LEU A 2 1.64 29.96 -25.42
N PRO A 3 2.34 30.62 -26.37
CA PRO A 3 1.88 30.79 -27.74
C PRO A 3 2.43 29.67 -28.64
N PHE A 4 2.08 28.41 -28.37
CA PHE A 4 2.47 27.29 -29.27
C PHE A 4 1.38 26.22 -29.36
N ILE A 5 0.11 26.64 -29.50
CA ILE A 5 -0.99 25.74 -29.83
C ILE A 5 -1.70 26.30 -31.07
N VAL A 6 -1.04 26.25 -32.22
CA VAL A 6 -1.71 26.32 -33.53
C VAL A 6 -0.93 25.44 -34.51
N GLY A 7 -1.53 24.31 -34.91
CA GLY A 7 -1.12 23.56 -36.10
C GLY A 7 -0.60 22.14 -35.90
N GLY A 8 -1.48 21.20 -35.54
CA GLY A 8 -1.65 19.90 -36.22
C GLY A 8 -0.51 18.84 -36.29
N VAL A 9 0.75 19.11 -35.96
CA VAL A 9 1.81 18.09 -35.93
C VAL A 9 2.82 18.40 -34.84
N ILE A 10 2.74 17.72 -33.69
CA ILE A 10 3.77 17.82 -32.64
C ILE A 10 4.71 16.62 -32.77
N LEU A 11 5.78 16.79 -33.54
CA LEU A 11 6.96 15.92 -33.48
C LEU A 11 7.75 16.20 -32.19
N ALA A 12 8.52 15.19 -31.74
CA ALA A 12 9.33 15.15 -30.50
C ALA A 12 10.12 16.41 -30.11
N VAL A 13 10.38 17.32 -31.06
CA VAL A 13 11.03 18.63 -30.86
C VAL A 13 10.17 19.58 -30.00
N GLY A 14 8.83 19.54 -30.11
CA GLY A 14 7.93 20.39 -29.31
C GLY A 14 7.94 20.03 -27.81
N PHE A 15 8.10 18.75 -27.48
CA PHE A 15 8.17 18.26 -26.11
C PHE A 15 9.50 18.57 -25.42
N GLY A 16 10.61 18.63 -26.17
CA GLY A 16 11.91 19.08 -25.65
C GLY A 16 11.92 20.57 -25.26
N ALA A 17 11.25 21.42 -26.05
CA ALA A 17 11.12 22.85 -25.76
C ALA A 17 10.24 23.13 -24.51
N LEU A 18 9.20 22.31 -24.30
CA LEU A 18 8.35 22.38 -23.11
C LEU A 18 9.09 21.96 -21.84
N ALA A 19 9.91 20.90 -21.88
CA ALA A 19 10.73 20.48 -20.74
C ALA A 19 11.77 21.56 -20.36
N ALA A 20 12.49 22.11 -21.35
CA ALA A 20 13.45 23.18 -21.13
C ALA A 20 12.82 24.47 -20.55
N PHE A 21 11.56 24.76 -20.91
CA PHE A 21 10.81 25.89 -20.33
C PHE A 21 10.54 25.69 -18.84
N PHE A 22 10.20 24.46 -18.41
CA PHE A 22 10.01 24.13 -17.00
C PHE A 22 11.33 24.12 -16.21
N ASP A 23 12.44 23.71 -16.81
CA ASP A 23 13.77 23.76 -16.18
C ASP A 23 14.23 25.21 -15.91
N VAL A 24 13.98 26.12 -16.86
CA VAL A 24 14.30 27.56 -16.71
C VAL A 24 13.45 28.23 -15.64
N GLU A 25 12.17 27.88 -15.52
CA GLU A 25 11.31 28.39 -14.44
C GLU A 25 11.70 27.83 -13.06
N THR A 26 12.25 26.61 -13.02
CA THR A 26 12.76 25.99 -11.79
C THR A 26 14.05 26.69 -11.29
N GLU A 27 14.96 27.06 -12.19
CA GLU A 27 16.17 27.84 -11.86
C GLU A 27 15.85 29.26 -11.38
N LYS A 28 14.93 29.98 -12.04
CA LYS A 28 14.50 31.32 -11.62
C LYS A 28 13.86 31.31 -10.23
N GLU A 29 13.08 30.29 -9.92
CA GLU A 29 12.48 30.10 -8.61
C GLU A 29 13.56 29.90 -7.52
N LYS A 30 14.62 29.15 -7.83
CA LYS A 30 15.77 28.90 -6.94
C LYS A 30 16.56 30.18 -6.62
N GLU A 31 16.83 31.03 -7.61
CA GLU A 31 17.49 32.33 -7.40
C GLU A 31 16.65 33.29 -6.55
N ARG A 32 15.32 33.30 -6.76
CA ARG A 32 14.39 34.12 -5.99
C ARG A 32 14.32 33.68 -4.52
N GLN A 33 14.30 32.37 -4.27
CA GLN A 33 14.32 31.81 -2.91
C GLN A 33 15.64 32.11 -2.18
N ASN A 34 16.77 32.09 -2.88
CA ASN A 34 18.08 32.49 -2.32
C ASN A 34 18.13 33.98 -1.95
N THR A 35 17.46 34.84 -2.73
CA THR A 35 17.34 36.27 -2.43
C THR A 35 16.50 36.49 -1.17
N LEU A 36 15.39 35.78 -1.05
CA LEU A 36 14.51 35.84 0.13
C LEU A 36 15.20 35.31 1.40
N LYS A 37 16.03 34.27 1.28
CA LYS A 37 16.87 33.73 2.37
C LYS A 37 17.82 34.78 2.94
N LYS A 38 18.50 35.52 2.06
CA LYS A 38 19.41 36.62 2.46
C LYS A 38 18.68 37.74 3.20
N ASP A 39 17.47 38.08 2.78
CA ASP A 39 16.66 39.08 3.47
C ASP A 39 16.29 38.62 4.90
N ILE A 40 15.87 37.37 5.06
CA ILE A 40 15.50 36.79 6.36
C ILE A 40 16.69 36.77 7.33
N GLU A 41 17.86 36.36 6.87
CA GLU A 41 19.09 36.38 7.66
C GLU A 41 19.45 37.81 8.10
N GLY A 42 19.33 38.78 7.18
CA GLY A 42 19.55 40.21 7.47
C GLY A 42 18.60 40.79 8.52
N TYR A 43 17.32 40.39 8.52
CA TYR A 43 16.35 40.82 9.52
C TYR A 43 16.49 40.10 10.87
N THR A 44 16.88 38.82 10.86
CA THR A 44 17.14 38.04 12.07
C THR A 44 18.30 38.61 12.86
N HIS A 45 19.36 39.03 12.15
CA HIS A 45 20.49 39.72 12.75
C HIS A 45 20.07 41.06 13.40
N LYS A 46 19.21 41.85 12.75
CA LYS A 46 18.65 43.09 13.32
C LYS A 46 17.76 42.83 14.54
N ALA A 47 16.94 41.77 14.53
CA ALA A 47 16.09 41.39 15.66
C ALA A 47 16.90 40.88 16.87
N GLN A 48 17.95 40.10 16.64
CA GLN A 48 18.86 39.62 17.69
C GLN A 48 19.71 40.76 18.28
N GLN A 49 20.17 41.71 17.46
CA GLN A 49 20.85 42.92 17.94
C GLN A 49 19.93 43.80 18.78
N ALA A 50 18.66 43.97 18.40
CA ALA A 50 17.68 44.72 19.19
C ALA A 50 17.42 44.04 20.56
N LYS A 51 17.29 42.71 20.58
CA LYS A 51 17.04 41.90 21.80
C LYS A 51 18.17 42.01 22.84
N LYS A 52 19.40 42.31 22.42
CA LYS A 52 20.54 42.55 23.32
C LYS A 52 20.50 43.90 24.05
N HIS A 53 19.71 44.88 23.60
CA HIS A 53 19.80 46.27 24.11
C HIS A 53 18.64 46.74 25.01
N HIS A 54 17.39 46.23 24.94
CA HIS A 54 16.29 46.70 25.83
C HIS A 54 15.19 45.65 26.11
N LYS A 55 14.71 45.57 27.36
CA LYS A 55 13.99 44.40 27.90
C LYS A 55 12.46 44.29 27.66
N HIS A 56 11.66 45.38 27.49
CA HIS A 56 10.18 45.25 27.51
C HIS A 56 9.35 46.10 26.51
N GLN A 57 9.87 47.22 25.96
CA GLN A 57 9.15 48.02 24.96
C GLN A 57 9.34 47.50 23.52
N GLN A 58 10.40 46.73 23.27
CA GLN A 58 10.74 46.24 21.93
C GLN A 58 10.00 44.94 21.53
N THR A 59 9.47 44.16 22.48
CA THR A 59 8.75 42.92 22.17
C THR A 59 7.50 43.15 21.31
N LEU A 60 6.78 44.26 21.55
CA LEU A 60 5.65 44.67 20.70
C LEU A 60 6.09 45.02 19.29
N LYS A 61 7.23 45.72 19.14
CA LYS A 61 7.82 46.06 17.83
C LYS A 61 8.29 44.80 17.09
N ILE A 62 8.87 43.84 17.80
CA ILE A 62 9.30 42.55 17.25
C ILE A 62 8.08 41.75 16.79
N ALA A 63 7.02 41.68 17.59
CA ALA A 63 5.79 40.97 17.24
C ALA A 63 5.04 41.64 16.06
N ASP A 64 4.92 42.97 16.03
CA ASP A 64 4.37 43.71 14.88
C ASP A 64 5.24 43.47 13.62
N HIS A 65 6.56 43.35 13.76
CA HIS A 65 7.45 43.01 12.64
C HIS A 65 7.29 41.56 12.17
N CYS A 66 7.09 40.60 13.08
CA CYS A 66 6.79 39.21 12.74
C CYS A 66 5.47 39.11 11.97
N LEU A 67 4.48 39.90 12.36
CA LEU A 67 3.19 39.98 11.68
C LEU A 67 3.34 40.52 10.25
N ASN A 68 4.19 41.53 10.05
CA ASN A 68 4.55 42.00 8.71
C ASN A 68 5.28 40.94 7.87
N ILE A 69 6.16 40.14 8.48
CA ILE A 69 6.85 39.04 7.80
C ILE A 69 5.81 37.99 7.37
N ILE A 70 4.94 37.53 8.27
CA ILE A 70 3.88 36.56 7.95
C ILE A 70 2.99 37.08 6.82
N GLN A 71 2.62 38.36 6.85
CA GLN A 71 1.81 38.97 5.78
C GLN A 71 2.53 39.00 4.43
N ARG A 72 3.83 39.30 4.40
CA ARG A 72 4.63 39.20 3.16
C ARG A 72 4.69 37.77 2.65
N TYR A 73 4.85 36.78 3.52
CA TYR A 73 4.80 35.36 3.15
C TYR A 73 3.44 34.97 2.57
N LEU A 74 2.34 35.41 3.20
CA LEU A 74 1.00 35.13 2.70
C LEU A 74 0.75 35.77 1.33
N GLN A 75 1.22 37.00 1.10
CA GLN A 75 1.16 37.67 -0.19
C GLN A 75 1.96 36.93 -1.26
N GLU A 76 3.18 36.49 -0.95
CA GLU A 76 4.01 35.76 -1.91
C GLU A 76 3.44 34.36 -2.20
N ILE A 77 2.89 33.67 -1.19
CA ILE A 77 2.17 32.40 -1.39
C ILE A 77 0.95 32.61 -2.29
N GLU A 78 0.16 33.67 -2.09
CA GLU A 78 -1.00 33.99 -2.94
C GLU A 78 -0.58 34.30 -4.37
N ARG A 79 0.50 35.04 -4.56
CA ARG A 79 1.09 35.30 -5.87
C ARG A 79 1.53 34.02 -6.56
N LEU A 80 2.29 33.15 -5.88
CA LEU A 80 2.75 31.87 -6.42
C LEU A 80 1.58 30.92 -6.74
N GLN A 81 0.54 30.92 -5.90
CA GLN A 81 -0.70 30.18 -6.16
C GLN A 81 -1.43 30.71 -7.39
N GLN A 82 -1.44 32.01 -7.64
CA GLN A 82 -2.01 32.60 -8.86
C GLN A 82 -1.17 32.30 -10.10
N GLU A 83 0.15 32.49 -10.02
CA GLU A 83 1.09 32.29 -11.13
C GLU A 83 1.08 30.83 -11.62
N LYS A 84 1.01 29.86 -10.70
CA LYS A 84 1.00 28.42 -11.00
C LYS A 84 -0.39 27.80 -11.04
N LYS A 85 -1.47 28.60 -10.93
CA LYS A 85 -2.86 28.12 -10.87
C LYS A 85 -3.26 27.33 -12.11
N GLU A 86 -2.84 27.81 -13.27
CA GLU A 86 -3.23 27.27 -14.57
C GLU A 86 -2.34 26.11 -15.02
N THR A 87 -1.15 25.94 -14.40
CA THR A 87 -0.15 24.95 -14.81
C THR A 87 -0.70 23.52 -14.79
N PRO A 88 -1.39 23.03 -13.74
CA PRO A 88 -1.94 21.67 -13.75
C PRO A 88 -3.02 21.45 -14.81
N THR A 89 -3.84 22.47 -15.09
CA THR A 89 -4.91 22.43 -16.09
C THR A 89 -4.35 22.47 -17.51
N GLN A 90 -3.30 23.25 -17.75
CA GLN A 90 -2.59 23.25 -19.03
C GLN A 90 -1.91 21.90 -19.29
N LEU A 91 -1.31 21.29 -18.27
CA LEU A 91 -0.73 19.93 -18.36
C LEU A 91 -1.79 18.86 -18.60
N GLU A 92 -2.99 19.01 -18.03
CA GLU A 92 -4.14 18.12 -18.27
C GLU A 92 -4.54 18.11 -19.76
N ALA A 93 -4.64 19.29 -20.37
CA ALA A 93 -4.95 19.42 -21.79
C ALA A 93 -3.89 18.75 -22.68
N VAL A 94 -2.61 18.88 -22.33
CA VAL A 94 -1.51 18.19 -23.02
C VAL A 94 -1.61 16.67 -22.87
N LEU A 95 -1.93 16.18 -21.67
CA LEU A 95 -2.12 14.75 -21.40
C LEU A 95 -3.30 14.17 -22.18
N GLU A 96 -4.42 14.90 -22.28
CA GLU A 96 -5.57 14.52 -23.11
C GLU A 96 -5.22 14.46 -24.58
N GLN A 97 -4.44 15.42 -25.08
CA GLN A 97 -4.00 15.46 -26.46
C GLN A 97 -3.06 14.29 -26.80
N ILE A 98 -2.08 13.98 -25.93
CA ILE A 98 -1.22 12.80 -26.06
C ILE A 98 -2.06 11.52 -26.11
N GLN A 99 -3.09 11.40 -25.26
CA GLN A 99 -3.99 10.24 -25.27
C GLN A 99 -4.81 10.11 -26.55
N GLN A 100 -5.22 11.22 -27.17
CA GLN A 100 -5.94 11.21 -28.44
C GLN A 100 -5.02 10.75 -29.58
N GLU A 101 -3.80 11.28 -29.64
CA GLU A 101 -2.79 10.88 -30.64
C GLU A 101 -2.36 9.41 -30.47
N MET A 102 -2.23 8.94 -29.23
CA MET A 102 -1.94 7.53 -28.94
C MET A 102 -3.01 6.57 -29.49
N LYS A 103 -4.26 6.99 -29.75
CA LYS A 103 -5.28 6.07 -30.30
C LYS A 103 -5.06 5.74 -31.77
N SER A 104 -4.47 6.66 -32.55
CA SER A 104 -4.33 6.54 -34.01
C SER A 104 -2.97 6.01 -34.48
N LEU A 105 -1.99 5.84 -33.59
CA LEU A 105 -0.61 5.52 -33.96
C LEU A 105 -0.25 4.01 -33.90
N PRO A 106 0.78 3.57 -34.66
CA PRO A 106 1.38 2.23 -34.55
C PRO A 106 2.01 1.97 -33.17
N ILE A 107 2.16 0.69 -32.78
CA ILE A 107 2.60 0.24 -31.45
C ILE A 107 3.93 0.89 -31.02
N GLN A 108 4.94 0.92 -31.89
CA GLN A 108 6.25 1.49 -31.55
C GLN A 108 6.21 3.00 -31.24
N GLN A 109 5.33 3.76 -31.91
CA GLN A 109 5.16 5.20 -31.66
C GLN A 109 4.28 5.48 -30.43
N LYS A 110 3.36 4.56 -30.10
CA LYS A 110 2.58 4.60 -28.85
C LYS A 110 3.47 4.51 -27.61
N HIS A 111 4.54 3.70 -27.63
CA HIS A 111 5.45 3.58 -26.49
C HIS A 111 6.24 4.87 -26.22
N ALA A 112 6.76 5.54 -27.26
CA ALA A 112 7.44 6.82 -27.09
C ALA A 112 6.51 7.90 -26.51
N LEU A 113 5.27 8.00 -27.01
CA LEU A 113 4.25 8.89 -26.47
C LEU A 113 3.79 8.51 -25.06
N GLN A 114 3.79 7.22 -24.70
CA GLN A 114 3.48 6.76 -23.34
C GLN A 114 4.55 7.20 -22.33
N ILE A 115 5.83 7.25 -22.74
CA ILE A 115 6.91 7.79 -21.90
C ILE A 115 6.68 9.28 -21.65
N TYR A 116 6.39 10.06 -22.70
CA TYR A 116 6.05 11.47 -22.54
C TYR A 116 4.79 11.66 -21.69
N TYR A 117 3.74 10.86 -21.90
CA TYR A 117 2.53 10.88 -21.09
C TYR A 117 2.84 10.69 -19.60
N ASN A 118 3.63 9.66 -19.26
CA ASN A 118 4.02 9.40 -17.87
C ASN A 118 4.83 10.56 -17.27
N ARG A 119 5.68 11.20 -18.08
CA ARG A 119 6.48 12.36 -17.66
C ARG A 119 5.59 13.58 -17.37
N PHE A 120 4.66 13.91 -18.27
CA PHE A 120 3.71 15.01 -18.05
C PHE A 120 2.74 14.75 -16.90
N GLU A 121 2.32 13.49 -16.70
CA GLU A 121 1.45 13.10 -15.58
C GLU A 121 2.20 13.27 -14.24
N ASP A 122 3.48 12.92 -14.21
CA ASP A 122 4.31 13.12 -13.04
C ASP A 122 4.53 14.61 -12.73
N VAL A 123 4.85 15.44 -13.74
CA VAL A 123 4.97 16.90 -13.60
C VAL A 123 3.66 17.51 -13.12
N GLN A 124 2.52 17.07 -13.65
CA GLN A 124 1.19 17.53 -13.19
C GLN A 124 0.96 17.18 -11.72
N ARG A 125 1.30 15.96 -11.30
CA ARG A 125 1.17 15.52 -9.90
C ARG A 125 2.10 16.30 -8.97
N ARG A 126 3.34 16.60 -9.39
CA ARG A 126 4.27 17.47 -8.64
C ARG A 126 3.71 18.87 -8.49
N ALA A 127 3.16 19.46 -9.56
CA ALA A 127 2.54 20.78 -9.52
C ALA A 127 1.32 20.82 -8.56
N LEU A 128 0.46 19.80 -8.61
CA LEU A 128 -0.68 19.66 -7.69
C LEU A 128 -0.23 19.51 -6.23
N ALA A 129 0.80 18.70 -5.98
CA ALA A 129 1.37 18.52 -4.64
C ALA A 129 1.98 19.82 -4.11
N TYR A 130 2.66 20.60 -4.96
CA TYR A 130 3.21 21.91 -4.62
C TYR A 130 2.11 22.92 -4.26
N LEU A 131 1.03 23.01 -5.06
CA LEU A 131 -0.12 23.86 -4.74
C LEU A 131 -0.83 23.42 -3.44
N GLY A 132 -0.89 22.12 -3.17
CA GLY A 132 -1.38 21.55 -1.92
C GLY A 132 -0.48 21.86 -0.72
N TYR A 133 0.85 21.88 -0.93
CA TYR A 133 1.81 22.35 0.08
C TYR A 133 1.63 23.83 0.37
N LEU A 134 1.60 24.69 -0.66
CA LEU A 134 1.35 26.13 -0.50
C LEU A 134 0.04 26.42 0.24
N SER A 135 -1.02 25.65 -0.03
CA SER A 135 -2.31 25.77 0.66
C SER A 135 -2.21 25.41 2.15
N ARG A 136 -1.50 24.33 2.49
CA ARG A 136 -1.27 23.94 3.90
C ARG A 136 -0.40 24.97 4.63
N LEU A 137 0.65 25.46 3.97
CA LEU A 137 1.53 26.48 4.51
C LEU A 137 0.77 27.79 4.77
N LYS A 138 -0.11 28.19 3.83
CA LYS A 138 -1.01 29.33 3.98
C LYS A 138 -1.89 29.19 5.23
N ILE A 139 -2.52 28.02 5.43
CA ILE A 139 -3.37 27.76 6.61
C ILE A 139 -2.55 27.87 7.91
N GLN A 140 -1.38 27.23 7.96
CA GLN A 140 -0.52 27.27 9.15
C GLN A 140 -0.04 28.69 9.48
N LEU A 141 0.29 29.48 8.46
CA LEU A 141 0.68 30.89 8.63
C LEU A 141 -0.50 31.76 9.06
N GLN A 142 -1.70 31.53 8.53
CA GLN A 142 -2.92 32.24 8.93
C GLN A 142 -3.31 31.94 10.39
N GLU A 143 -3.20 30.69 10.83
CA GLU A 143 -3.43 30.30 12.23
C GLU A 143 -2.44 31.00 13.17
N LYS A 144 -1.16 31.05 12.77
CA LYS A 144 -0.13 31.77 13.51
C LYS A 144 -0.34 33.27 13.52
N GLU A 145 -0.73 33.86 12.38
CA GLU A 145 -1.08 35.29 12.30
C GLU A 145 -2.23 35.63 13.25
N LYS A 146 -3.29 34.81 13.26
CA LYS A 146 -4.45 34.98 14.15
C LYS A 146 -4.05 34.89 15.61
N ARG A 147 -3.23 33.91 15.98
CA ARG A 147 -2.72 33.75 17.34
C ARG A 147 -1.84 34.93 17.76
N LEU A 148 -0.93 35.37 16.89
CA LEU A 148 -0.05 36.50 17.15
C LEU A 148 -0.85 37.81 17.33
N LYS A 149 -1.87 38.05 16.50
CA LYS A 149 -2.79 39.19 16.62
C LYS A 149 -3.53 39.20 17.96
N SER A 150 -4.03 38.04 18.39
CA SER A 150 -4.73 37.88 19.68
C SER A 150 -3.79 38.19 20.85
N ASP A 151 -2.62 37.55 20.87
CA ASP A 151 -1.62 37.73 21.95
C ASP A 151 -1.11 39.18 22.00
N LEU A 152 -0.92 39.84 20.85
CA LEU A 152 -0.55 41.26 20.76
C LEU A 152 -1.64 42.19 21.34
N GLY A 153 -2.92 41.91 21.06
CA GLY A 153 -4.05 42.66 21.58
C GLY A 153 -4.12 42.57 23.12
N GLU A 154 -4.05 41.36 23.65
CA GLU A 154 -4.04 41.10 25.09
C GLU A 154 -2.85 41.78 25.80
N ILE A 155 -1.63 41.71 25.24
CA ILE A 155 -0.46 42.37 25.82
C ILE A 155 -0.61 43.90 25.83
N LYS A 156 -1.18 44.50 24.79
CA LYS A 156 -1.41 45.96 24.72
C LYS A 156 -2.38 46.41 25.82
N GLU A 157 -3.49 45.68 26.00
CA GLU A 157 -4.50 45.97 27.04
C GLU A 157 -3.92 45.83 28.45
N LEU A 158 -3.19 44.74 28.71
CA LEU A 158 -2.58 44.49 30.01
C LEU A 158 -1.49 45.52 30.36
N LYS A 159 -0.70 45.97 29.38
CA LYS A 159 0.28 47.05 29.59
C LYS A 159 -0.38 48.38 29.94
N GLN A 160 -1.56 48.67 29.37
CA GLN A 160 -2.34 49.85 29.74
C GLN A 160 -2.85 49.77 31.20
N LYS A 161 -3.41 48.61 31.59
CA LYS A 161 -3.84 48.35 32.97
C LYS A 161 -2.70 48.45 33.98
N VAL A 162 -1.50 47.98 33.63
CA VAL A 162 -0.29 48.14 34.47
C VAL A 162 0.09 49.61 34.62
N LYS A 163 0.01 50.41 33.55
CA LYS A 163 0.30 51.86 33.60
C LYS A 163 -0.69 52.61 34.50
N GLU A 164 -1.98 52.28 34.40
CA GLU A 164 -3.03 52.82 35.27
C GLU A 164 -2.82 52.41 36.74
N GLY A 165 -2.39 51.17 36.99
CA GLY A 165 -2.03 50.68 38.32
C GLY A 165 -0.89 51.48 38.96
N HIS A 166 0.19 51.77 38.22
CA HIS A 166 1.29 52.60 38.73
C HIS A 166 0.84 54.03 39.07
N LYS A 167 0.00 54.64 38.22
CA LYS A 167 -0.56 55.97 38.47
C LYS A 167 -1.45 56.01 39.73
N ASN A 168 -2.17 54.92 40.02
CA ASN A 168 -2.95 54.80 41.24
C ASN A 168 -2.05 54.66 42.48
N ILE A 169 -0.95 53.91 42.38
CA ILE A 169 0.06 53.80 43.45
C ILE A 169 0.66 55.17 43.76
N GLU A 170 1.13 55.89 42.74
CA GLU A 170 1.71 57.23 42.86
C GLU A 170 0.74 58.20 43.56
N LYS A 171 -0.54 58.22 43.15
CA LYS A 171 -1.58 59.02 43.80
C LYS A 171 -1.79 58.66 45.28
N HIS A 172 -1.70 57.38 45.64
CA HIS A 172 -1.85 56.95 47.03
C HIS A 172 -0.60 57.22 47.87
N GLN A 173 0.59 57.17 47.26
CA GLN A 173 1.87 57.52 47.90
C GLN A 173 1.99 59.03 48.14
N GLU A 174 1.72 59.87 47.14
CA GLU A 174 1.70 61.34 47.30
C GLU A 174 0.74 61.76 48.41
N ALA A 175 -0.42 61.08 48.50
CA ALA A 175 -1.42 61.37 49.51
C ALA A 175 -1.11 60.76 50.89
N LEU A 176 -0.11 59.88 51.00
CA LEU A 176 0.50 59.45 52.27
C LEU A 176 1.59 60.44 52.67
N GLU A 177 2.48 60.83 51.74
CA GLU A 177 3.58 61.80 51.97
C GLU A 177 3.08 63.18 52.40
N GLN A 178 2.09 63.75 51.69
CA GLN A 178 1.45 65.02 52.08
C GLN A 178 0.79 64.96 53.46
N PHE A 179 0.40 63.77 53.91
CA PHE A 179 -0.26 63.56 55.18
C PHE A 179 0.72 63.28 56.32
N GLU A 180 1.88 62.70 56.01
CA GLU A 180 3.03 62.59 56.93
C GLU A 180 3.63 63.97 57.23
N GLU A 181 3.77 64.84 56.22
CA GLU A 181 4.16 66.25 56.42
C GLU A 181 3.15 67.01 57.31
N TRP A 182 1.85 66.85 57.06
CA TRP A 182 0.80 67.49 57.89
C TRP A 182 0.76 66.96 59.33
N ARG A 183 1.08 65.66 59.53
CA ARG A 183 1.19 65.01 60.84
C ARG A 183 2.36 65.56 61.64
N ASP A 184 3.51 65.77 61.00
CA ASP A 184 4.70 66.32 61.65
C ASP A 184 4.52 67.80 62.04
N GLU A 185 3.72 68.57 61.30
CA GLU A 185 3.35 69.95 61.64
C GLU A 185 2.31 70.07 62.77
N SER A 186 1.45 69.07 62.95
CA SER A 186 0.24 69.15 63.79
C SER A 186 0.36 68.45 65.16
N GLN A 187 1.56 68.13 65.65
CA GLN A 187 1.74 67.54 66.99
C GLN A 187 1.40 68.51 68.13
N SER A 188 0.09 68.73 68.35
CA SER A 188 -0.46 69.22 69.61
C SER A 188 -1.96 68.87 69.68
N ASN A 189 -2.30 67.97 70.62
CA ASN A 189 -3.65 67.67 71.16
C ASN A 189 -4.62 66.76 70.36
N ASN A 190 -4.63 65.44 70.63
CA ASN A 190 -5.81 64.56 70.89
C ASN A 190 -5.61 63.07 70.46
N PRO A 191 -5.56 62.07 71.38
CA PRO A 191 -5.24 60.67 71.07
C PRO A 191 -6.29 59.88 70.26
N LYS A 192 -7.58 60.26 70.29
CA LYS A 192 -8.64 59.52 69.55
C LYS A 192 -8.58 59.72 68.04
N ASN A 193 -7.94 60.80 67.57
CA ASN A 193 -7.74 61.05 66.14
C ASN A 193 -6.58 60.21 65.58
N ALA A 194 -5.56 59.93 66.40
CA ALA A 194 -4.39 59.14 65.99
C ALA A 194 -4.76 57.69 65.56
N VAL A 195 -5.73 57.07 66.23
CA VAL A 195 -6.18 55.69 65.88
C VAL A 195 -6.90 55.66 64.53
N LYS A 196 -7.86 56.58 64.30
CA LYS A 196 -8.54 56.70 63.00
C LYS A 196 -7.59 57.08 61.87
N MET A 197 -6.54 57.85 62.18
CA MET A 197 -5.49 58.21 61.23
C MET A 197 -4.59 57.03 60.88
N GLN A 198 -4.28 56.17 61.84
CA GLN A 198 -3.51 54.94 61.58
C GLN A 198 -4.34 53.97 60.73
N GLU A 199 -5.62 53.77 61.04
CA GLU A 199 -6.53 52.95 60.23
C GLU A 199 -6.61 53.44 58.77
N TRP A 200 -6.62 54.76 58.56
CA TRP A 200 -6.65 55.34 57.21
C TRP A 200 -5.33 55.17 56.44
N MET A 201 -4.18 55.23 57.11
CA MET A 201 -2.89 54.94 56.49
C MET A 201 -2.77 53.46 56.13
N ASP A 202 -3.16 52.57 57.05
CA ASP A 202 -3.14 51.13 56.84
C ASP A 202 -4.04 50.74 55.65
N GLU A 203 -5.22 51.34 55.51
CA GLU A 203 -6.13 51.10 54.38
C GLU A 203 -5.50 51.53 53.03
N ARG A 204 -4.74 52.62 53.00
CA ARG A 204 -4.05 53.09 51.79
C ARG A 204 -2.81 52.28 51.47
N GLN A 205 -2.06 51.86 52.49
CA GLN A 205 -0.94 50.94 52.33
C GLN A 205 -1.42 49.59 51.78
N GLU A 206 -2.54 49.06 52.28
CA GLU A 206 -3.17 47.83 51.76
C GLU A 206 -3.61 47.99 50.28
N LYS A 207 -4.09 49.17 49.89
CA LYS A 207 -4.42 49.48 48.48
C LYS A 207 -3.17 49.53 47.60
N ILE A 208 -2.06 50.08 48.09
CA ILE A 208 -0.76 50.08 47.39
C ILE A 208 -0.24 48.65 47.23
N ASP A 209 -0.28 47.84 48.28
CA ASP A 209 0.21 46.46 48.26
C ASP A 209 -0.60 45.57 47.31
N ARG A 210 -1.95 45.72 47.30
CA ARG A 210 -2.82 45.04 46.33
C ARG A 210 -2.52 45.44 44.89
N ALA A 211 -2.25 46.73 44.65
CA ALA A 211 -1.89 47.23 43.32
C ALA A 211 -0.53 46.68 42.86
N TRP A 212 0.47 46.62 43.75
CA TRP A 212 1.77 45.99 43.47
C TRP A 212 1.64 44.50 43.16
N HIS A 213 0.84 43.77 43.93
CA HIS A 213 0.58 42.35 43.68
C HIS A 213 -0.09 42.11 42.32
N PHE A 214 -1.07 42.95 41.94
CA PHE A 214 -1.68 42.92 40.61
C PHE A 214 -0.65 43.18 39.51
N ILE A 215 0.15 44.24 39.62
CA ILE A 215 1.19 44.60 38.64
C ILE A 215 2.19 43.46 38.44
N ASN A 216 2.71 42.87 39.52
CA ASN A 216 3.68 41.78 39.46
C ASN A 216 3.11 40.53 38.77
N ASN A 217 1.85 40.17 39.07
CA ASN A 217 1.19 39.04 38.41
C ASN A 217 0.93 39.31 36.92
N THR A 218 0.49 40.52 36.57
CA THR A 218 0.28 40.91 35.16
C THR A 218 1.59 40.94 34.38
N GLN A 219 2.69 41.42 34.96
CA GLN A 219 4.01 41.41 34.34
C GLN A 219 4.53 39.98 34.09
N ASN A 220 4.34 39.07 35.04
CA ASN A 220 4.67 37.66 34.87
C ASN A 220 3.86 36.99 33.75
N TRP A 221 2.59 37.34 33.61
CA TRP A 221 1.72 36.82 32.54
C TRP A 221 2.14 37.34 31.16
N ILE A 222 2.48 38.63 31.06
CA ILE A 222 3.06 39.24 29.85
C ILE A 222 4.34 38.47 29.45
N LYS A 223 5.25 38.21 30.40
CA LYS A 223 6.51 37.49 30.13
C LYS A 223 6.28 36.08 29.57
N LYS A 224 5.26 35.35 30.04
CA LYS A 224 4.90 34.02 29.49
C LYS A 224 4.42 34.11 28.04
N LYS A 225 3.60 35.12 27.72
CA LYS A 225 3.12 35.36 26.36
C LYS A 225 4.25 35.79 25.42
N GLU A 226 5.21 36.57 25.91
CA GLU A 226 6.42 36.94 25.16
C GLU A 226 7.27 35.70 24.80
N CYS A 227 7.43 34.72 25.70
CA CYS A 227 8.09 33.46 25.38
C CYS A 227 7.33 32.64 24.31
N ALA A 228 6.00 32.63 24.33
CA ALA A 228 5.20 31.95 23.31
C ALA A 228 5.38 32.58 21.91
N ILE A 229 5.56 33.90 21.86
CA ILE A 229 5.89 34.62 20.62
C ILE A 229 7.29 34.22 20.10
N ASP A 230 8.27 34.07 20.98
CA ASP A 230 9.62 33.58 20.64
C ASP A 230 9.61 32.14 20.07
N GLU A 231 8.74 31.27 20.58
CA GLU A 231 8.56 29.91 20.05
C GLU A 231 7.91 29.90 18.66
N ILE A 232 6.92 30.77 18.44
CA ILE A 232 6.29 30.94 17.13
C ILE A 232 7.33 31.42 16.11
N LEU A 233 8.20 32.35 16.50
CA LEU A 233 9.34 32.85 15.73
C LEU A 233 10.30 31.72 15.31
N LYS A 234 10.73 30.90 16.27
CA LYS A 234 11.61 29.76 16.00
C LYS A 234 10.99 28.76 15.04
N HIS A 235 9.68 28.56 15.13
CA HIS A 235 8.96 27.64 14.26
C HIS A 235 8.73 28.22 12.86
N ILE A 236 8.59 29.54 12.70
CA ILE A 236 8.56 30.20 11.39
C ILE A 236 9.92 30.05 10.69
N GLN A 237 11.03 30.08 11.44
CA GLN A 237 12.38 29.86 10.91
C GLN A 237 12.63 28.45 10.38
N THR A 238 11.87 27.45 10.83
CA THR A 238 12.01 26.05 10.39
C THR A 238 11.02 25.66 9.29
N MET A 239 10.14 26.57 8.87
CA MET A 239 9.12 26.33 7.84
C MET A 239 9.70 26.67 6.46
N GLU A 240 10.53 25.78 5.90
CA GLU A 240 11.09 25.91 4.55
C GLU A 240 10.32 25.06 3.52
N PRO A 241 10.17 25.52 2.26
CA PRO A 241 9.81 24.66 1.12
C PRO A 241 11.01 23.77 0.77
N ASN A 242 10.83 22.46 0.87
CA ASN A 242 11.88 21.50 0.54
C ASN A 242 11.66 20.91 -0.87
N TYR A 243 12.73 20.85 -1.66
CA TYR A 243 12.78 20.30 -3.02
C TYR A 243 12.83 18.76 -3.06
N LEU A 244 12.93 18.10 -1.90
CA LEU A 244 12.96 16.66 -1.77
C LEU A 244 11.58 16.01 -1.89
N LEU A 245 11.58 14.78 -2.39
CA LEU A 245 10.38 13.96 -2.59
C LEU A 245 9.48 13.94 -1.32
N PRO A 246 8.15 14.16 -1.47
CA PRO A 246 7.20 14.12 -0.35
C PRO A 246 7.23 12.77 0.38
N GLN A 247 6.77 12.74 1.65
CA GLN A 247 6.68 11.53 2.47
C GLN A 247 5.96 10.36 1.75
N ASP A 248 4.95 10.66 0.95
CA ASP A 248 4.15 9.67 0.21
C ASP A 248 4.94 8.97 -0.91
N PHE A 249 6.14 9.46 -1.24
CA PHE A 249 7.01 8.96 -2.30
C PHE A 249 8.18 8.12 -1.79
N LEU A 250 8.43 8.05 -0.47
CA LEU A 250 9.57 7.32 0.10
C LEU A 250 9.12 6.04 0.81
N TYR A 251 9.14 4.91 0.09
CA TYR A 251 8.96 3.56 0.66
C TYR A 251 9.69 2.51 -0.17
N VAL A 252 10.05 1.39 0.47
CA VAL A 252 10.78 0.29 -0.18
C VAL A 252 9.96 -0.34 -1.31
N GLY A 253 10.58 -0.49 -2.48
CA GLY A 253 9.97 -0.99 -3.71
C GLY A 253 9.37 0.10 -4.61
N LYS A 254 9.44 1.37 -4.22
CA LYS A 254 9.02 2.48 -5.06
C LYS A 254 10.06 2.73 -6.16
N LEU A 255 9.61 2.72 -7.41
CA LEU A 255 10.34 3.28 -8.55
C LEU A 255 10.02 4.78 -8.64
N ALA A 256 11.06 5.62 -8.73
CA ALA A 256 10.94 7.06 -8.90
C ALA A 256 11.80 7.52 -10.08
N CYS A 257 11.30 8.48 -10.86
CA CYS A 257 12.07 9.20 -11.86
C CYS A 257 12.52 10.51 -11.24
N VAL A 258 13.83 10.73 -11.15
CA VAL A 258 14.42 11.87 -10.43
C VAL A 258 15.55 12.47 -11.27
N ASN A 259 15.90 13.73 -11.01
CA ASN A 259 17.15 14.31 -11.49
C ASN A 259 18.16 14.48 -10.32
N LYS A 260 19.41 14.86 -10.62
CA LYS A 260 20.47 15.00 -9.60
C LYS A 260 20.17 16.06 -8.53
N SER A 261 19.30 17.02 -8.80
CA SER A 261 18.95 18.07 -7.84
C SER A 261 17.87 17.64 -6.82
N GLU A 262 17.18 16.53 -7.09
CA GLU A 262 16.07 16.01 -6.29
C GLU A 262 16.48 14.92 -5.30
N ILE A 263 17.73 14.44 -5.39
CA ILE A 263 18.30 13.41 -4.53
C ILE A 263 19.77 13.70 -4.24
N TYR A 264 20.24 13.36 -3.03
CA TYR A 264 21.66 13.51 -2.70
C TYR A 264 22.40 12.18 -2.87
N ALA A 265 23.59 12.27 -3.45
CA ALA A 265 24.31 11.11 -3.93
C ALA A 265 25.00 10.29 -2.84
N HIS A 266 25.37 10.92 -1.71
CA HIS A 266 26.37 10.37 -0.80
C HIS A 266 26.01 10.52 0.68
N ASP A 267 26.50 9.58 1.50
CA ASP A 267 26.26 9.48 2.95
C ASP A 267 26.80 10.68 3.78
N GLY A 268 27.29 11.74 3.14
CA GLY A 268 27.83 12.95 3.77
C GLY A 268 27.07 14.26 3.51
N ASP A 269 26.01 14.25 2.68
CA ASP A 269 25.21 15.46 2.42
C ASP A 269 24.00 15.51 3.38
N GLU A 270 24.05 16.42 4.36
CA GLU A 270 23.14 16.47 5.51
C GLU A 270 21.88 17.33 5.30
N GLU A 271 21.06 17.06 4.28
CA GLU A 271 19.77 17.75 4.15
C GLU A 271 18.59 16.76 4.15
N SER A 272 17.59 17.06 4.99
CA SER A 272 16.40 16.24 5.20
C SER A 272 15.15 16.95 4.68
N ASN A 273 14.17 16.20 4.18
CA ASN A 273 12.87 16.76 3.79
C ASN A 273 12.14 17.41 5.00
N ILE A 274 11.01 18.10 4.77
CA ILE A 274 10.25 18.77 5.85
C ILE A 274 9.78 17.85 6.99
N TYR A 275 9.91 16.52 6.82
CA TYR A 275 9.58 15.50 7.81
C TYR A 275 10.84 14.87 8.46
N GLY A 276 12.02 15.41 8.18
CA GLY A 276 13.30 14.90 8.66
C GLY A 276 13.78 13.63 7.95
N GLN A 277 13.21 13.28 6.79
CA GLN A 277 13.58 12.08 6.03
C GLN A 277 14.71 12.35 5.03
N ARG A 278 15.55 11.34 4.81
CA ARG A 278 16.76 11.38 4.00
C ARG A 278 16.73 10.25 2.97
N LEU A 279 17.11 10.54 1.73
CA LEU A 279 17.23 9.55 0.65
C LEU A 279 18.64 9.64 0.07
N SER A 280 19.36 8.51 0.06
CA SER A 280 20.69 8.41 -0.55
C SER A 280 20.81 7.20 -1.46
N LEU A 281 21.79 7.21 -2.35
CA LEU A 281 22.08 6.07 -3.20
C LEU A 281 22.82 4.95 -2.45
N GLU A 282 22.67 3.72 -2.93
CA GLU A 282 23.49 2.58 -2.51
C GLU A 282 24.97 2.86 -2.80
N SER A 283 25.84 2.46 -1.88
CA SER A 283 27.29 2.55 -2.05
C SER A 283 27.81 1.47 -2.99
N GLY A 284 28.64 1.84 -3.98
CA GLY A 284 29.34 0.88 -4.84
C GLY A 284 29.89 1.49 -6.12
N GLU A 285 30.88 0.82 -6.73
CA GLU A 285 31.55 1.30 -7.94
C GLU A 285 30.58 1.43 -9.13
N HIS A 286 29.65 0.48 -9.29
CA HIS A 286 28.64 0.54 -10.35
C HIS A 286 27.62 1.68 -10.18
N GLU A 287 27.19 1.93 -8.93
CA GLU A 287 26.28 3.04 -8.61
C GLU A 287 26.96 4.38 -8.89
N LYS A 288 28.23 4.53 -8.46
CA LYS A 288 29.03 5.73 -8.69
C LYS A 288 29.28 5.97 -10.18
N LYS A 289 29.69 4.94 -10.92
CA LYS A 289 29.95 5.06 -12.37
C LYS A 289 28.70 5.46 -13.16
N LEU A 290 27.54 4.90 -12.81
CA LEU A 290 26.28 5.30 -13.43
C LEU A 290 25.88 6.72 -13.01
N TRP A 291 25.98 7.06 -11.73
CA TRP A 291 25.73 8.42 -11.24
C TRP A 291 26.57 9.47 -11.97
N ASP A 292 27.87 9.22 -12.13
CA ASP A 292 28.80 10.12 -12.81
C ASP A 292 28.50 10.27 -14.31
N SER A 293 27.81 9.30 -14.92
CA SER A 293 27.43 9.34 -16.33
C SER A 293 26.24 10.24 -16.65
N TYR A 294 25.39 10.55 -15.66
CA TYR A 294 24.21 11.42 -15.82
C TYR A 294 24.57 12.90 -15.69
N SER A 295 23.99 13.77 -16.53
CA SER A 295 24.10 15.22 -16.35
C SER A 295 23.16 15.74 -15.24
N SER A 296 23.34 16.98 -14.77
CA SER A 296 22.54 17.55 -13.67
C SER A 296 21.05 17.72 -14.01
N GLN A 297 20.73 17.91 -15.28
CA GLN A 297 19.36 18.09 -15.80
C GLN A 297 18.73 16.80 -16.34
N GLU A 298 19.49 15.70 -16.40
CA GLU A 298 19.00 14.45 -16.96
C GLU A 298 18.21 13.66 -15.91
N GLU A 299 17.01 13.23 -16.30
CA GLU A 299 16.15 12.38 -15.47
C GLU A 299 16.58 10.92 -15.59
N PHE A 300 16.60 10.23 -14.45
CA PHE A 300 16.91 8.82 -14.36
C PHE A 300 16.04 8.12 -13.33
N TYR A 301 15.90 6.81 -13.51
CA TYR A 301 15.11 5.97 -12.61
C TYR A 301 15.96 5.51 -11.42
N ILE A 302 15.36 5.57 -10.24
CA ILE A 302 15.88 4.96 -9.02
C ILE A 302 14.83 4.02 -8.42
N LEU A 303 15.29 2.92 -7.85
CA LEU A 303 14.44 2.01 -7.07
C LEU A 303 14.80 2.14 -5.59
N ILE A 304 13.85 2.49 -4.73
CA ILE A 304 14.08 2.52 -3.28
C ILE A 304 14.17 1.08 -2.76
N THR A 305 15.33 0.66 -2.28
CA THR A 305 15.62 -0.74 -1.97
C THR A 305 15.53 -1.06 -0.48
N ARG A 306 15.80 -0.08 0.38
CA ARG A 306 15.87 -0.28 1.83
C ARG A 306 15.52 0.99 2.59
N GLN A 307 14.91 0.78 3.74
CA GLN A 307 14.78 1.77 4.81
C GLN A 307 15.69 1.33 5.95
N ASP A 308 16.37 2.29 6.59
CA ASP A 308 17.21 1.96 7.74
C ASP A 308 16.35 1.43 8.90
N LYS A 309 16.94 0.50 9.67
CA LYS A 309 16.23 -0.17 10.77
C LYS A 309 16.31 0.61 12.07
N GLU A 310 17.39 1.38 12.26
CA GLU A 310 17.64 2.19 13.45
C GLU A 310 17.07 3.60 13.28
N ASP A 311 17.17 4.17 12.07
CA ASP A 311 16.54 5.44 11.72
C ASP A 311 15.50 5.26 10.60
N ASN A 312 14.22 5.19 10.98
CA ASN A 312 13.11 5.05 10.03
C ASN A 312 12.94 6.24 9.07
N ARG A 313 13.74 7.31 9.21
CA ARG A 313 13.73 8.47 8.33
C ARG A 313 14.73 8.32 7.19
N PHE A 314 15.62 7.33 7.22
CA PHE A 314 16.66 7.14 6.22
C PHE A 314 16.31 6.05 5.20
N PHE A 315 16.44 6.38 3.93
CA PHE A 315 16.16 5.50 2.79
C PHE A 315 17.38 5.37 1.87
N LYS A 316 17.54 4.16 1.32
CA LYS A 316 18.53 3.83 0.29
C LYS A 316 17.82 3.50 -1.02
N ALA A 317 18.36 4.01 -2.13
CA ALA A 317 17.90 3.70 -3.47
C ALA A 317 19.03 3.22 -4.39
N SER A 318 18.68 2.40 -5.38
CA SER A 318 19.61 1.85 -6.36
C SER A 318 19.30 2.38 -7.75
N LEU A 319 20.30 2.97 -8.38
CA LEU A 319 20.22 3.57 -9.71
C LEU A 319 20.33 2.50 -10.80
N ARG A 320 21.24 1.53 -10.64
CA ARG A 320 21.33 0.35 -11.52
C ARG A 320 20.02 -0.45 -11.59
N LYS A 321 19.30 -0.57 -10.47
CA LYS A 321 17.99 -1.25 -10.44
C LYS A 321 16.90 -0.42 -11.09
N GLY A 322 16.95 0.90 -10.94
CA GLY A 322 16.08 1.80 -11.67
C GLY A 322 16.31 1.72 -13.19
N LEU A 323 17.56 1.65 -13.64
CA LEU A 323 17.92 1.45 -15.04
C LEU A 323 17.43 0.10 -15.58
N LEU A 324 17.55 -0.99 -14.82
CA LEU A 324 16.98 -2.28 -15.22
C LEU A 324 15.46 -2.22 -15.33
N TYR A 325 14.80 -1.50 -14.42
CA TYR A 325 13.35 -1.24 -14.51
C TYR A 325 12.96 -0.44 -15.75
N LYS A 326 13.80 0.50 -16.21
CA LYS A 326 13.58 1.20 -17.48
C LYS A 326 13.49 0.21 -18.64
N HIS A 327 14.42 -0.74 -18.74
CA HIS A 327 14.36 -1.80 -19.76
C HIS A 327 13.11 -2.69 -19.64
N ILE A 328 12.70 -3.02 -18.41
CA ILE A 328 11.46 -3.78 -18.15
C ILE A 328 10.22 -3.02 -18.64
N LEU A 329 10.12 -1.72 -18.32
CA LEU A 329 8.96 -0.89 -18.68
C LEU A 329 8.90 -0.59 -20.17
N GLU A 330 10.05 -0.52 -20.83
CA GLU A 330 10.19 -0.31 -22.27
C GLU A 330 10.07 -1.60 -23.07
N GLU A 331 9.99 -2.77 -22.40
CA GLU A 331 10.12 -4.11 -23.00
C GLU A 331 11.33 -4.20 -23.94
N SER A 332 12.40 -3.46 -23.61
CA SER A 332 13.54 -3.29 -24.49
C SER A 332 14.58 -4.37 -24.26
N VAL A 333 15.22 -4.77 -25.35
CA VAL A 333 16.36 -5.69 -25.31
C VAL A 333 17.58 -4.94 -24.77
N PHE A 334 18.29 -5.54 -23.82
CA PHE A 334 19.48 -4.97 -23.21
C PHE A 334 20.60 -5.99 -23.14
N GLU A 335 21.82 -5.50 -22.94
CA GLU A 335 23.02 -6.30 -22.95
C GLU A 335 23.41 -6.79 -21.56
N VAL A 336 23.72 -8.08 -21.46
CA VAL A 336 24.18 -8.73 -20.23
C VAL A 336 25.39 -9.60 -20.54
N SER A 337 26.23 -9.84 -19.53
CA SER A 337 27.39 -10.73 -19.68
C SER A 337 27.28 -11.93 -18.74
N PRO A 338 27.63 -13.15 -19.18
CA PRO A 338 27.72 -14.30 -18.29
C PRO A 338 28.66 -14.03 -17.11
N LYS A 339 28.25 -14.40 -15.90
CA LYS A 339 29.05 -14.19 -14.70
C LYS A 339 30.29 -15.09 -14.66
N TYR A 340 30.13 -16.34 -15.08
CA TYR A 340 31.16 -17.37 -15.08
C TYR A 340 31.13 -18.11 -16.41
N GLU A 341 32.22 -18.81 -16.70
CA GLU A 341 32.26 -19.77 -17.80
C GLU A 341 31.37 -20.97 -17.48
N ASN A 342 30.34 -21.20 -18.30
CA ASN A 342 29.36 -22.26 -18.04
C ASN A 342 29.83 -23.62 -18.58
N ALA A 343 29.42 -24.69 -17.91
CA ALA A 343 29.47 -26.03 -18.48
C ALA A 343 28.46 -26.17 -19.64
N ILE A 344 28.74 -27.08 -20.57
CA ILE A 344 27.79 -27.48 -21.61
C ILE A 344 26.51 -28.00 -20.92
N ASP A 345 25.33 -27.65 -21.46
CA ASP A 345 24.01 -28.03 -20.94
C ASP A 345 23.66 -27.52 -19.54
N CYS A 346 24.31 -26.45 -19.09
CA CYS A 346 23.96 -25.80 -17.83
C CYS A 346 22.49 -25.31 -17.86
N LYS A 347 21.67 -25.88 -16.97
CA LYS A 347 20.23 -25.61 -16.85
C LYS A 347 19.89 -24.14 -16.60
N MET A 348 20.78 -23.41 -15.91
CA MET A 348 20.61 -22.01 -15.54
C MET A 348 21.94 -21.27 -15.68
N THR A 349 21.95 -20.22 -16.47
CA THR A 349 23.11 -19.36 -16.68
C THR A 349 22.97 -18.07 -15.89
N TRP A 350 23.95 -17.76 -15.05
CA TRP A 350 23.99 -16.52 -14.30
C TRP A 350 24.58 -15.41 -15.18
N CYS A 351 23.84 -14.34 -15.37
CA CYS A 351 24.29 -13.16 -16.10
C CYS A 351 24.40 -11.94 -15.17
N LEU A 352 25.16 -10.94 -15.60
CA LEU A 352 25.36 -9.68 -14.91
C LEU A 352 24.87 -8.52 -15.75
N PHE A 353 24.11 -7.63 -15.12
CA PHE A 353 23.74 -6.31 -15.65
C PHE A 353 24.14 -5.24 -14.63
N HIS A 354 25.20 -4.47 -14.90
CA HIS A 354 25.71 -3.44 -13.97
C HIS A 354 25.88 -3.95 -12.51
N GLY A 355 26.31 -5.21 -12.35
CA GLY A 355 26.47 -5.89 -11.07
C GLY A 355 25.20 -6.53 -10.47
N ILE A 356 24.04 -6.41 -11.13
CA ILE A 356 22.81 -7.14 -10.79
C ILE A 356 22.88 -8.55 -11.36
N HIS A 357 22.53 -9.55 -10.55
CA HIS A 357 22.48 -10.95 -10.97
C HIS A 357 21.15 -11.25 -11.68
N LEU A 358 21.24 -11.84 -12.86
CA LEU A 358 20.12 -12.26 -13.70
C LEU A 358 20.23 -13.76 -14.00
N LEU A 359 19.11 -14.40 -14.26
CA LEU A 359 18.99 -15.84 -14.49
C LEU A 359 18.48 -16.12 -15.91
N LEU A 360 19.27 -16.84 -16.70
CA LEU A 360 18.93 -17.29 -18.05
C LEU A 360 18.71 -18.81 -18.06
N PRO A 361 17.45 -19.28 -18.07
CA PRO A 361 17.10 -20.70 -18.20
C PRO A 361 17.55 -21.28 -19.55
N ILE A 362 17.95 -22.55 -19.57
CA ILE A 362 18.38 -23.23 -20.81
C ILE A 362 17.33 -23.24 -21.92
N GLU A 363 16.04 -23.25 -21.56
CA GLU A 363 14.91 -23.22 -22.49
C GLU A 363 14.80 -21.89 -23.26
N TYR A 364 15.30 -20.80 -22.68
CA TYR A 364 15.26 -19.45 -23.23
C TYR A 364 16.60 -18.98 -23.81
N LYS A 365 17.59 -19.87 -23.88
CA LYS A 365 18.81 -19.65 -24.65
C LYS A 365 18.51 -19.75 -26.13
N GLU A 366 19.11 -18.86 -26.92
CA GLU A 366 19.09 -18.96 -28.38
C GLU A 366 19.82 -20.24 -28.82
N PHE A 367 20.98 -20.53 -28.19
CA PHE A 367 21.78 -21.72 -28.46
C PHE A 367 21.90 -22.61 -27.21
N LYS A 368 20.97 -23.57 -27.05
CA LYS A 368 20.86 -24.44 -25.86
C LYS A 368 22.17 -25.11 -25.42
N HIS A 369 23.00 -25.50 -26.39
CA HIS A 369 24.24 -26.26 -26.18
C HIS A 369 25.51 -25.41 -26.31
N LYS A 370 25.40 -24.09 -26.47
CA LYS A 370 26.56 -23.19 -26.58
C LYS A 370 27.20 -22.97 -25.21
N LYS A 371 28.53 -22.99 -25.18
CA LYS A 371 29.32 -22.59 -24.02
C LYS A 371 29.39 -21.07 -23.97
N TYR A 372 28.87 -20.47 -22.90
CA TYR A 372 28.91 -19.04 -22.66
C TYR A 372 30.06 -18.70 -21.70
N THR A 373 30.80 -17.66 -22.02
CA THR A 373 31.97 -17.16 -21.30
C THR A 373 31.71 -15.71 -20.84
N PRO A 374 32.42 -15.21 -19.82
CA PRO A 374 32.28 -13.80 -19.39
C PRO A 374 32.68 -12.76 -20.44
N ARG A 375 33.28 -13.17 -21.57
CA ARG A 375 33.59 -12.30 -22.71
C ARG A 375 32.43 -12.16 -23.69
N ASP A 376 31.41 -13.01 -23.57
CA ASP A 376 30.23 -12.94 -24.41
C ASP A 376 29.28 -11.83 -23.93
N THR A 377 28.64 -11.17 -24.88
CA THR A 377 27.56 -10.21 -24.62
C THR A 377 26.27 -10.78 -25.19
N LEU A 378 25.26 -10.92 -24.33
CA LEU A 378 23.96 -11.46 -24.67
C LEU A 378 22.94 -10.34 -24.73
N LYS A 379 22.13 -10.33 -25.79
CA LYS A 379 20.99 -9.44 -25.93
C LYS A 379 19.77 -10.16 -25.39
N VAL A 380 19.18 -9.64 -24.32
CA VAL A 380 18.09 -10.29 -23.60
C VAL A 380 17.00 -9.31 -23.22
N TRP A 381 15.79 -9.80 -22.97
CA TRP A 381 14.75 -9.08 -22.24
C TRP A 381 14.42 -9.81 -20.95
N VAL A 382 13.70 -9.13 -20.06
CA VAL A 382 13.21 -9.71 -18.81
C VAL A 382 11.91 -10.48 -19.06
N THR A 383 11.82 -11.71 -18.58
CA THR A 383 10.61 -12.55 -18.65
C THR A 383 9.84 -12.59 -17.34
N ASN A 384 10.53 -12.56 -16.20
CA ASN A 384 9.91 -12.61 -14.87
C ASN A 384 10.84 -11.96 -13.83
N TYR A 385 10.29 -11.31 -12.79
CA TYR A 385 11.07 -10.61 -11.77
C TYR A 385 10.28 -10.39 -10.47
N ASP A 386 10.98 -10.27 -9.34
CA ASP A 386 10.39 -9.71 -8.12
C ASP A 386 10.52 -8.18 -8.05
N SER A 387 9.68 -7.53 -7.23
CA SER A 387 9.59 -6.07 -7.15
C SER A 387 10.85 -5.35 -6.66
N LEU A 388 11.81 -6.06 -6.05
CA LEU A 388 13.10 -5.50 -5.62
C LEU A 388 14.26 -5.93 -6.52
N LEU A 389 13.96 -6.62 -7.62
CA LEU A 389 14.93 -7.18 -8.58
C LEU A 389 16.02 -8.00 -7.86
N LYS A 390 15.63 -8.85 -6.91
CA LYS A 390 16.52 -9.82 -6.26
C LYS A 390 16.71 -11.08 -7.12
N SER A 391 15.68 -11.43 -7.88
CA SER A 391 15.58 -12.55 -8.81
C SER A 391 14.93 -12.02 -10.09
N VAL A 392 15.68 -12.07 -11.18
CA VAL A 392 15.23 -11.60 -12.49
C VAL A 392 15.55 -12.68 -13.50
N PHE A 393 14.54 -13.18 -14.19
CA PHE A 393 14.65 -14.15 -15.27
C PHE A 393 14.67 -13.42 -16.61
N ILE A 394 15.55 -13.88 -17.49
CA ILE A 394 15.82 -13.27 -18.80
C ILE A 394 15.79 -14.33 -19.90
N ALA A 395 15.61 -13.88 -21.14
CA ALA A 395 15.56 -14.74 -22.34
C ALA A 395 16.32 -14.11 -23.51
N GLU A 396 17.06 -14.93 -24.28
CA GLU A 396 17.72 -14.53 -25.54
C GLU A 396 16.80 -14.72 -26.76
N LYS A 397 15.87 -15.69 -26.68
CA LYS A 397 14.85 -15.96 -27.71
C LYS A 397 13.45 -15.85 -27.13
N GLU A 398 12.52 -15.28 -27.90
CA GLU A 398 11.15 -15.01 -27.45
C GLU A 398 10.59 -16.31 -26.87
N PRO A 399 10.05 -16.34 -25.63
CA PRO A 399 9.25 -17.48 -25.21
C PRO A 399 8.19 -17.66 -26.30
N GLU A 400 8.20 -18.83 -26.93
CA GLU A 400 7.62 -19.11 -28.26
C GLU A 400 6.33 -18.33 -28.59
N PRO A 401 6.18 -17.91 -29.86
CA PRO A 401 5.18 -16.92 -30.27
C PRO A 401 3.78 -17.27 -29.81
N LYS A 402 3.08 -16.25 -29.29
CA LYS A 402 1.63 -16.25 -29.20
C LYS A 402 1.06 -16.46 -30.62
N HIS A 403 0.26 -17.51 -30.76
CA HIS A 403 -0.53 -17.93 -31.92
C HIS A 403 0.21 -18.76 -32.99
N MET A 404 0.08 -20.09 -32.86
CA MET A 404 0.16 -21.03 -33.98
C MET A 404 -1.28 -21.29 -34.45
N ASP A 405 -1.66 -20.78 -35.61
CA ASP A 405 -2.99 -20.97 -36.17
C ASP A 405 -3.10 -22.35 -36.84
N VAL A 406 -3.90 -23.24 -36.27
CA VAL A 406 -4.16 -24.59 -36.82
C VAL A 406 -5.31 -24.51 -37.82
N ILE A 407 -5.10 -24.98 -39.06
CA ILE A 407 -6.16 -24.97 -40.07
C ILE A 407 -7.14 -26.14 -39.85
N MET A 408 -8.44 -25.83 -39.82
CA MET A 408 -9.53 -26.80 -39.84
C MET A 408 -10.34 -26.69 -41.14
N LEU A 409 -10.36 -27.77 -41.91
CA LEU A 409 -11.12 -27.91 -43.15
C LEU A 409 -12.51 -28.48 -42.91
N PHE A 410 -13.50 -28.00 -43.65
CA PHE A 410 -14.86 -28.55 -43.66
C PHE A 410 -15.48 -28.47 -45.07
N ASN A 411 -16.42 -29.37 -45.36
CA ASN A 411 -17.08 -29.50 -46.66
C ASN A 411 -18.55 -29.01 -46.66
N ASP A 412 -19.15 -28.96 -47.85
CA ASP A 412 -20.53 -28.48 -48.09
C ASP A 412 -21.60 -29.17 -47.25
N ARG A 413 -21.40 -30.44 -46.90
CA ARG A 413 -22.37 -31.21 -46.09
C ARG A 413 -22.53 -30.65 -44.68
N LEU A 414 -21.47 -30.02 -44.15
CA LEU A 414 -21.45 -29.35 -42.84
C LEU A 414 -21.66 -27.84 -42.95
N GLY A 415 -21.50 -27.25 -44.14
CA GLY A 415 -21.59 -25.81 -44.37
C GLY A 415 -22.93 -25.19 -43.90
N SER A 416 -24.05 -25.89 -44.08
CA SER A 416 -25.37 -25.44 -43.61
C SER A 416 -25.49 -25.44 -42.07
N GLN A 417 -24.81 -26.37 -41.39
CA GLN A 417 -24.77 -26.42 -39.92
C GLN A 417 -23.82 -25.37 -39.34
N ILE A 418 -22.69 -25.10 -40.01
CA ILE A 418 -21.72 -24.08 -39.61
C ILE A 418 -22.33 -22.68 -39.76
N LEU A 419 -23.12 -22.44 -40.81
CA LEU A 419 -23.86 -21.18 -41.00
C LEU A 419 -24.74 -20.82 -39.78
N LYS A 420 -25.36 -21.82 -39.13
CA LYS A 420 -26.16 -21.66 -37.91
C LYS A 420 -25.35 -21.13 -36.71
N TYR A 421 -24.04 -21.42 -36.68
CA TYR A 421 -23.13 -21.07 -35.59
C TYR A 421 -22.02 -20.10 -36.02
N THR A 422 -22.23 -19.34 -37.09
CA THR A 422 -21.26 -18.36 -37.63
C THR A 422 -20.82 -17.30 -36.61
N TYR A 423 -21.67 -16.96 -35.64
CA TYR A 423 -21.32 -16.05 -34.54
C TYR A 423 -20.23 -16.60 -33.61
N ILE A 424 -20.08 -17.93 -33.55
CA ILE A 424 -19.01 -18.61 -32.82
C ILE A 424 -17.78 -18.63 -33.73
N PHE A 425 -17.90 -19.18 -34.94
CA PHE A 425 -16.72 -19.40 -35.80
C PHE A 425 -16.04 -18.14 -36.36
N ASN A 426 -16.68 -16.97 -36.27
CA ASN A 426 -16.08 -15.67 -36.64
C ASN A 426 -15.38 -14.96 -35.47
N ASP A 427 -15.41 -15.52 -34.26
CA ASP A 427 -14.73 -14.93 -33.09
C ASP A 427 -13.34 -15.54 -32.92
N PHE A 428 -12.32 -14.74 -33.25
CA PHE A 428 -10.90 -15.11 -33.18
C PHE A 428 -10.39 -15.34 -31.74
N ASN A 429 -11.19 -15.03 -30.71
CA ASN A 429 -10.81 -15.17 -29.30
C ASN A 429 -11.41 -16.41 -28.61
N LEU A 430 -11.99 -17.35 -29.36
CA LEU A 430 -12.59 -18.54 -28.76
C LEU A 430 -11.55 -19.59 -28.39
N ASN A 431 -11.60 -19.99 -27.12
CA ASN A 431 -10.75 -21.06 -26.58
C ASN A 431 -11.40 -22.41 -26.83
N TYR A 432 -10.61 -23.34 -27.37
CA TYR A 432 -11.01 -24.72 -27.57
C TYR A 432 -10.62 -25.55 -26.36
N SER A 433 -11.44 -26.53 -26.00
CA SER A 433 -11.06 -27.57 -25.02
C SER A 433 -10.91 -28.90 -25.73
N VAL A 434 -9.81 -29.60 -25.51
CA VAL A 434 -9.68 -30.99 -25.97
C VAL A 434 -10.50 -31.87 -25.05
N LEU A 435 -11.47 -32.61 -25.61
CA LEU A 435 -12.35 -33.51 -24.87
C LEU A 435 -11.90 -34.97 -24.95
N ASP A 436 -11.40 -35.40 -26.12
CA ASP A 436 -10.88 -36.76 -26.35
C ASP A 436 -10.01 -36.81 -27.61
N TYR A 437 -9.07 -37.76 -27.68
CA TYR A 437 -8.27 -38.00 -28.87
C TYR A 437 -7.97 -39.50 -29.02
N GLN A 438 -8.62 -40.16 -29.98
CA GLN A 438 -8.48 -41.60 -30.22
C GLN A 438 -8.55 -41.91 -31.71
N LYS A 439 -7.72 -42.86 -32.17
CA LYS A 439 -7.72 -43.36 -33.57
C LYS A 439 -7.71 -42.23 -34.61
N ASN A 440 -6.89 -41.21 -34.39
CA ASN A 440 -6.76 -40.01 -35.23
C ASN A 440 -8.01 -39.12 -35.30
N VAL A 441 -8.96 -39.27 -34.37
CA VAL A 441 -10.12 -38.39 -34.22
C VAL A 441 -9.96 -37.56 -32.95
N LEU A 442 -9.88 -36.25 -33.12
CA LEU A 442 -9.80 -35.24 -32.08
C LEU A 442 -11.19 -34.66 -31.83
N THR A 443 -11.65 -34.75 -30.58
CA THR A 443 -12.93 -34.16 -30.16
C THR A 443 -12.64 -32.87 -29.40
N LEU A 444 -13.15 -31.75 -29.90
CA LEU A 444 -12.97 -30.42 -29.33
C LEU A 444 -14.31 -29.88 -28.80
N GLY A 445 -14.27 -29.16 -27.68
CA GLY A 445 -15.37 -28.37 -27.16
C GLY A 445 -15.14 -26.89 -27.43
N ILE A 446 -16.16 -26.19 -27.91
CA ILE A 446 -16.16 -24.74 -28.11
C ILE A 446 -17.53 -24.18 -27.71
N ALA A 447 -17.58 -23.25 -26.76
CA ALA A 447 -18.82 -22.76 -26.18
C ALA A 447 -19.78 -23.91 -25.78
N HIS A 448 -20.93 -24.07 -26.45
CA HIS A 448 -21.89 -25.15 -26.24
C HIS A 448 -21.85 -26.23 -27.34
N LEU A 449 -20.82 -26.23 -28.19
CA LEU A 449 -20.67 -27.16 -29.30
C LEU A 449 -19.52 -28.15 -29.08
N MET A 450 -19.73 -29.36 -29.60
CA MET A 450 -18.74 -30.42 -29.73
C MET A 450 -18.37 -30.61 -31.20
N LEU A 451 -17.09 -30.56 -31.51
CA LEU A 451 -16.54 -30.73 -32.85
C LEU A 451 -15.74 -32.03 -32.90
N LYS A 452 -16.10 -32.97 -33.78
CA LYS A 452 -15.25 -34.14 -34.05
C LYS A 452 -14.45 -33.93 -35.33
N CYS A 453 -13.14 -34.02 -35.20
CA CYS A 453 -12.20 -33.66 -36.25
C CYS A 453 -11.27 -34.84 -36.52
N ARG A 454 -11.11 -35.22 -37.79
CA ARG A 454 -10.05 -36.14 -38.20
C ARG A 454 -8.74 -35.38 -38.29
N THR A 455 -7.71 -35.93 -37.66
CA THR A 455 -6.34 -35.40 -37.72
C THR A 455 -5.61 -35.90 -38.98
N THR A 456 -4.90 -35.00 -39.65
CA THR A 456 -3.98 -35.28 -40.76
C THR A 456 -2.63 -34.63 -40.44
N PRO A 457 -1.51 -34.98 -41.11
CA PRO A 457 -0.20 -34.41 -40.81
C PRO A 457 -0.13 -32.88 -40.84
N ASN A 458 -1.00 -32.22 -41.62
CA ASN A 458 -0.91 -30.77 -41.84
C ASN A 458 -2.14 -29.98 -41.35
N HIS A 459 -3.30 -30.62 -41.16
CA HIS A 459 -4.55 -29.93 -40.84
C HIS A 459 -5.58 -30.84 -40.14
N LEU A 460 -6.62 -30.21 -39.57
CA LEU A 460 -7.81 -30.89 -39.05
C LEU A 460 -8.91 -30.94 -40.13
N VAL A 461 -9.65 -32.03 -40.20
CA VAL A 461 -10.85 -32.14 -41.05
C VAL A 461 -12.06 -32.34 -40.16
N LEU A 462 -12.95 -31.34 -40.10
CA LEU A 462 -14.18 -31.41 -39.32
C LEU A 462 -15.14 -32.44 -39.93
N GLN A 463 -15.64 -33.35 -39.09
CA GLN A 463 -16.51 -34.45 -39.50
C GLN A 463 -17.94 -34.29 -38.97
N GLU A 464 -18.09 -33.76 -37.75
CA GLU A 464 -19.38 -33.69 -37.06
C GLU A 464 -19.41 -32.49 -36.10
N ILE A 465 -20.57 -31.84 -36.01
CA ILE A 465 -20.89 -30.80 -35.02
C ILE A 465 -22.08 -31.28 -34.19
N GLY A 466 -21.94 -31.30 -32.88
CA GLY A 466 -23.01 -31.62 -31.94
C GLY A 466 -23.11 -30.57 -30.83
N GLU A 467 -24.15 -30.67 -30.00
CA GLU A 467 -24.24 -29.89 -28.76
C GLU A 467 -23.46 -30.59 -27.63
N LEU A 468 -22.82 -29.81 -26.77
CA LEU A 468 -22.16 -30.29 -25.57
C LEU A 468 -23.22 -30.80 -24.57
N PRO A 469 -23.17 -32.07 -24.13
CA PRO A 469 -24.10 -32.59 -23.13
C PRO A 469 -24.00 -31.83 -21.80
N GLU A 470 -25.09 -31.64 -21.07
CA GLU A 470 -25.07 -30.94 -19.75
C GLU A 470 -24.11 -31.61 -18.74
N ASN A 471 -23.91 -32.93 -18.84
CA ASN A 471 -23.00 -33.71 -18.01
C ASN A 471 -21.65 -34.02 -18.67
N PHE A 472 -21.21 -33.24 -19.67
CA PHE A 472 -19.99 -33.53 -20.42
C PHE A 472 -18.75 -33.65 -19.53
N THR A 473 -18.64 -32.84 -18.47
CA THR A 473 -17.52 -32.92 -17.52
C THR A 473 -17.45 -34.24 -16.77
N GLU A 474 -18.58 -34.87 -16.47
CA GLU A 474 -18.61 -36.22 -15.87
C GLU A 474 -18.32 -37.30 -16.90
N LYS A 475 -18.81 -37.11 -18.14
CA LYS A 475 -18.67 -38.05 -19.25
C LYS A 475 -17.24 -38.15 -19.79
N PHE A 476 -16.52 -37.03 -19.83
CA PHE A 476 -15.15 -36.96 -20.36
C PHE A 476 -14.07 -36.95 -19.25
N ASN A 477 -14.46 -36.71 -17.99
CA ASN A 477 -13.62 -36.72 -16.78
C ASN A 477 -12.26 -35.98 -16.95
N ASP A 478 -11.22 -36.29 -16.15
CA ASP A 478 -9.91 -35.60 -16.08
C ASP A 478 -9.11 -35.45 -17.41
N LYS A 479 -9.69 -35.83 -18.56
CA LYS A 479 -9.09 -35.70 -19.90
C LYS A 479 -9.33 -34.34 -20.55
N ILE A 480 -10.21 -33.52 -19.99
CA ILE A 480 -10.50 -32.20 -20.56
C ILE A 480 -9.35 -31.25 -20.22
N PHE A 481 -8.69 -30.73 -21.24
CA PHE A 481 -7.74 -29.63 -21.07
C PHE A 481 -7.91 -28.57 -22.15
N PRO A 482 -7.67 -27.30 -21.80
CA PRO A 482 -7.70 -26.18 -22.73
C PRO A 482 -6.63 -26.36 -23.81
N LEU A 483 -7.01 -26.09 -25.05
CA LEU A 483 -6.09 -25.94 -26.17
C LEU A 483 -5.76 -24.45 -26.29
N GLU A 484 -4.57 -24.07 -25.81
CA GLU A 484 -4.08 -22.68 -25.79
C GLU A 484 -3.69 -22.13 -27.18
N ARG A 485 -4.29 -22.65 -28.27
CA ARG A 485 -3.92 -22.35 -29.67
C ARG A 485 -5.16 -22.00 -30.50
N GLY A 486 -5.00 -21.05 -31.43
CA GLY A 486 -6.04 -20.63 -32.36
C GLY A 486 -6.29 -21.68 -33.44
N ILE A 487 -7.55 -21.87 -33.83
CA ILE A 487 -7.94 -22.70 -34.97
C ILE A 487 -8.57 -21.81 -36.03
N THR A 488 -8.01 -21.81 -37.23
CA THR A 488 -8.53 -21.10 -38.39
C THR A 488 -9.38 -22.03 -39.24
N PHE A 489 -10.64 -21.67 -39.45
CA PHE A 489 -11.55 -22.44 -40.30
C PHE A 489 -11.36 -22.08 -41.77
N VAL A 490 -11.19 -23.09 -42.62
CA VAL A 490 -11.07 -22.92 -44.07
C VAL A 490 -12.08 -23.81 -44.78
N TYR A 491 -12.90 -23.19 -45.62
CA TYR A 491 -13.96 -23.86 -46.36
C TYR A 491 -13.44 -24.45 -47.67
N GLU A 492 -13.67 -25.74 -47.90
CA GLU A 492 -13.28 -26.44 -49.12
C GLU A 492 -14.31 -26.18 -50.24
N LYS A 493 -14.10 -25.11 -51.02
CA LYS A 493 -15.03 -24.76 -52.12
C LYS A 493 -14.68 -25.43 -53.46
N GLU A 494 -13.41 -25.72 -53.73
CA GLU A 494 -12.95 -26.40 -54.96
C GLU A 494 -11.62 -27.16 -54.70
N LYS A 495 -11.54 -28.43 -55.13
CA LYS A 495 -10.31 -29.24 -55.04
C LYS A 495 -9.18 -28.58 -55.85
N GLY A 496 -8.12 -28.10 -55.19
CA GLY A 496 -6.87 -27.73 -55.85
C GLY A 496 -6.18 -26.41 -55.45
N ARG A 497 -6.70 -25.64 -54.49
CA ARG A 497 -6.07 -24.38 -54.02
C ARG A 497 -5.14 -24.51 -52.79
N TYR A 498 -4.74 -25.74 -52.44
CA TYR A 498 -4.00 -26.02 -51.20
C TYR A 498 -2.49 -25.73 -51.29
N ASP A 499 -1.91 -25.69 -52.49
CA ASP A 499 -0.46 -25.67 -52.66
C ASP A 499 0.18 -24.31 -52.25
N GLU A 500 -0.56 -23.20 -52.27
CA GLU A 500 -0.05 -21.89 -51.80
C GLU A 500 -0.13 -21.71 -50.27
N LEU A 501 -1.05 -22.40 -49.59
CA LEU A 501 -1.19 -22.37 -48.12
C LEU A 501 -0.30 -23.39 -47.42
N ALA A 502 0.00 -24.52 -48.08
CA ALA A 502 0.86 -25.58 -47.54
C ALA A 502 2.33 -25.13 -47.36
N VAL A 503 2.80 -24.14 -48.13
CA VAL A 503 4.17 -23.61 -48.06
C VAL A 503 4.44 -22.82 -46.76
N ALA A 504 3.40 -22.41 -46.02
CA ALA A 504 3.51 -21.72 -44.73
C ALA A 504 3.51 -22.64 -43.49
N LEU A 505 3.28 -23.95 -43.66
CA LEU A 505 2.93 -24.87 -42.56
C LEU A 505 3.90 -26.05 -42.47
N GLY A 506 5.07 -25.80 -41.85
CA GLY A 506 6.09 -26.84 -41.69
C GLY A 506 6.14 -27.57 -40.34
N VAL A 507 5.57 -27.03 -39.26
CA VAL A 507 5.95 -27.51 -37.90
C VAL A 507 4.79 -27.58 -36.87
N GLY A 508 3.65 -26.90 -37.07
CA GLY A 508 2.67 -26.69 -35.98
C GLY A 508 1.80 -27.89 -35.56
N MET A 509 1.42 -28.78 -36.49
CA MET A 509 0.41 -29.83 -36.24
C MET A 509 0.99 -31.06 -35.54
N GLU A 510 2.19 -31.51 -35.94
CA GLU A 510 2.89 -32.61 -35.25
C GLU A 510 3.16 -32.25 -33.78
N ASP A 511 3.68 -31.06 -33.51
CA ASP A 511 3.90 -30.56 -32.15
C ASP A 511 2.60 -30.45 -31.34
N MET A 512 1.49 -30.05 -31.98
CA MET A 512 0.18 -30.00 -31.35
C MET A 512 -0.30 -31.40 -30.96
N LEU A 513 -0.16 -32.40 -31.83
CA LEU A 513 -0.53 -33.77 -31.51
C LEU A 513 0.35 -34.38 -30.43
N VAL A 514 1.67 -34.13 -30.47
CA VAL A 514 2.59 -34.55 -29.42
C VAL A 514 2.20 -33.92 -28.08
N TYR A 515 1.87 -32.63 -28.07
CA TYR A 515 1.36 -31.94 -26.89
C TYR A 515 0.07 -32.57 -26.36
N ILE A 516 -0.94 -32.75 -27.22
CA ILE A 516 -2.24 -33.35 -26.86
C ILE A 516 -2.06 -34.75 -26.29
N GLN A 517 -1.27 -35.59 -26.96
CA GLN A 517 -0.99 -36.95 -26.49
C GLN A 517 -0.22 -36.94 -25.16
N THR A 518 0.70 -36.00 -24.97
CA THR A 518 1.45 -35.84 -23.72
C THR A 518 0.53 -35.42 -22.58
N GLN A 519 -0.33 -34.41 -22.78
CA GLN A 519 -1.30 -33.98 -21.77
C GLN A 519 -2.30 -35.09 -21.43
N MET A 520 -2.79 -35.83 -22.43
CA MET A 520 -3.66 -36.99 -22.20
C MET A 520 -2.97 -38.14 -21.47
N ARG A 521 -1.67 -38.32 -21.68
CA ARG A 521 -0.87 -39.30 -20.95
C ARG A 521 -0.64 -38.86 -19.50
N LEU A 522 -0.39 -37.57 -19.29
CA LEU A 522 -0.21 -36.98 -17.96
C LEU A 522 -1.52 -37.02 -17.15
N SER A 523 -2.68 -36.83 -17.77
CA SER A 523 -3.98 -36.95 -17.10
C SER A 523 -4.41 -38.38 -16.78
N GLN A 524 -3.83 -39.39 -17.46
CA GLN A 524 -4.05 -40.81 -17.16
C GLN A 524 -3.17 -41.31 -16.00
N ILE A 525 -2.14 -40.57 -15.60
CA ILE A 525 -1.32 -40.90 -14.43
C ILE A 525 -2.10 -40.49 -13.18
N GLN A 526 -2.64 -41.51 -12.49
CA GLN A 526 -3.41 -41.36 -11.27
C GLN A 526 -2.63 -40.63 -10.17
N VAL A 527 -3.31 -39.62 -9.60
CA VAL A 527 -3.01 -38.85 -8.38
C VAL A 527 -1.79 -37.93 -8.52
N PRO A 528 -1.93 -36.60 -8.35
CA PRO A 528 -0.76 -35.78 -8.12
C PRO A 528 -0.11 -36.32 -6.84
N GLU A 529 1.14 -36.77 -6.95
CA GLU A 529 2.03 -37.12 -5.83
C GLU A 529 2.08 -35.99 -4.77
N TYR A 530 1.57 -34.79 -5.12
CA TYR A 530 1.45 -33.62 -4.30
C TYR A 530 0.05 -32.97 -4.36
N ASP A 531 -0.87 -33.36 -3.48
CA ASP A 531 -2.07 -32.57 -3.18
C ASP A 531 -1.69 -31.54 -2.09
N PRO A 532 -1.52 -30.24 -2.45
CA PRO A 532 -1.07 -29.22 -1.52
C PRO A 532 -2.07 -29.02 -0.36
N PHE A 533 -3.36 -29.28 -0.55
CA PHE A 533 -4.38 -29.13 0.49
C PHE A 533 -4.36 -30.29 1.48
N LYS A 534 -4.08 -31.52 1.03
CA LYS A 534 -3.83 -32.65 1.95
C LYS A 534 -2.57 -32.43 2.78
N LYS A 535 -1.47 -31.96 2.16
CA LYS A 535 -0.24 -31.63 2.90
C LYS A 535 -0.47 -30.48 3.87
N TRP A 536 -1.20 -29.44 3.48
CA TRP A 536 -1.60 -28.35 4.36
C TRP A 536 -2.43 -28.88 5.55
N GLN A 537 -3.39 -29.77 5.31
CA GLN A 537 -4.17 -30.40 6.38
C GLN A 537 -3.28 -31.17 7.36
N GLN A 538 -2.29 -31.92 6.87
CA GLN A 538 -1.32 -32.62 7.72
C GLN A 538 -0.47 -31.65 8.55
N ILE A 539 -0.02 -30.54 7.95
CA ILE A 539 0.73 -29.48 8.66
C ILE A 539 -0.15 -28.87 9.77
N ILE A 540 -1.40 -28.53 9.49
CA ILE A 540 -2.32 -27.98 10.50
C ILE A 540 -2.59 -29.00 11.61
N LYS A 541 -2.81 -30.26 11.28
CA LYS A 541 -2.96 -31.34 12.28
C LYS A 541 -1.72 -31.47 13.15
N HIS A 542 -0.54 -31.45 12.55
CA HIS A 542 0.73 -31.49 13.26
C HIS A 542 0.92 -30.26 14.15
N GLN A 543 0.67 -29.04 13.65
CA GLN A 543 0.75 -27.80 14.44
C GLN A 543 -0.21 -27.79 15.62
N ILE A 544 -1.44 -28.30 15.42
CA ILE A 544 -2.39 -28.48 16.52
C ILE A 544 -1.78 -29.45 17.55
N GLN A 545 -1.25 -30.59 17.12
CA GLN A 545 -0.62 -31.59 17.99
C GLN A 545 0.64 -31.07 18.71
N THR A 546 1.52 -30.32 18.05
CA THR A 546 2.79 -29.84 18.62
C THR A 546 2.64 -28.59 19.48
N ASN A 547 1.67 -27.71 19.18
CA ASN A 547 1.39 -26.51 19.99
C ASN A 547 0.35 -26.78 21.10
N SER A 548 0.06 -28.05 21.40
CA SER A 548 -1.17 -28.43 22.11
C SER A 548 -1.24 -27.99 23.58
N TYR A 549 -0.12 -27.77 24.28
CA TYR A 549 -0.17 -27.41 25.69
C TYR A 549 0.99 -26.52 26.13
N THR A 550 0.67 -25.43 26.84
CA THR A 550 1.64 -24.61 27.57
C THR A 550 1.81 -25.20 28.97
N GLN A 551 3.02 -25.64 29.30
CA GLN A 551 3.34 -26.16 30.64
C GLN A 551 3.55 -25.02 31.63
N ILE A 552 2.84 -25.09 32.75
CA ILE A 552 2.86 -24.16 33.88
C ILE A 552 3.10 -24.96 35.16
N SER A 553 4.05 -24.53 35.99
CA SER A 553 4.20 -25.12 37.33
C SER A 553 3.14 -24.58 38.29
N TYR A 554 2.55 -25.43 39.13
CA TYR A 554 1.67 -25.01 40.24
C TYR A 554 2.27 -25.41 41.59
N GLN A 555 1.95 -24.66 42.64
CA GLN A 555 2.51 -24.80 43.99
C GLN A 555 1.51 -25.37 45.01
N SER A 556 0.23 -25.28 44.70
CA SER A 556 -0.82 -25.86 45.54
C SER A 556 -2.09 -26.01 44.72
N TYR A 557 -2.99 -26.87 45.18
CA TYR A 557 -4.36 -26.90 44.69
C TYR A 557 -5.34 -26.97 45.86
N THR A 558 -6.54 -26.49 45.60
CA THR A 558 -7.68 -26.59 46.53
C THR A 558 -8.86 -27.19 45.79
N GLN A 559 -9.62 -28.05 46.47
CA GLN A 559 -10.79 -28.71 45.88
C GLN A 559 -12.06 -28.20 46.56
N LYS A 560 -13.04 -27.78 45.75
CA LYS A 560 -14.37 -27.38 46.22
C LYS A 560 -15.43 -27.81 45.20
N ASN A 561 -16.43 -28.59 45.62
CA ASN A 561 -17.56 -29.02 44.79
C ASN A 561 -17.15 -29.55 43.39
N HIS A 562 -16.21 -30.50 43.32
CA HIS A 562 -15.68 -31.09 42.08
C HIS A 562 -14.89 -30.15 41.15
N GLN A 563 -14.62 -28.93 41.61
CA GLN A 563 -13.73 -27.98 40.95
C GLN A 563 -12.41 -27.93 41.70
N TYR A 564 -11.31 -27.86 40.95
CA TYR A 564 -9.95 -27.84 41.46
C TYR A 564 -9.32 -26.53 41.06
N THR A 565 -8.96 -25.71 42.05
CA THR A 565 -8.29 -24.43 41.85
C THR A 565 -6.81 -24.60 42.14
N PHE A 566 -6.00 -24.50 41.09
CA PHE A 566 -4.54 -24.60 41.16
C PHE A 566 -3.92 -23.21 41.23
N LYS A 567 -3.01 -22.99 42.19
CA LYS A 567 -2.25 -21.75 42.33
C LYS A 567 -0.88 -21.88 41.68
N THR A 568 -0.49 -20.89 40.90
CA THR A 568 0.79 -20.86 40.20
C THR A 568 1.57 -19.57 40.45
N THR A 569 2.89 -19.66 40.43
CA THR A 569 3.81 -18.52 40.42
C THR A 569 4.58 -18.41 39.10
N ASP A 570 4.30 -19.30 38.14
CA ASP A 570 4.99 -19.34 36.85
C ASP A 570 4.70 -18.05 36.06
N PRO A 571 5.72 -17.28 35.67
CA PRO A 571 5.53 -16.03 34.91
C PRO A 571 4.83 -16.25 33.56
N LYS A 572 4.78 -17.48 33.04
CA LYS A 572 4.04 -17.80 31.81
C LYS A 572 2.53 -17.54 31.94
N ILE A 573 1.97 -17.54 33.15
CA ILE A 573 0.53 -17.29 33.36
C ILE A 573 0.10 -15.93 32.80
N GLU A 574 0.97 -14.91 32.85
CA GLU A 574 0.66 -13.56 32.37
C GLU A 574 0.43 -13.52 30.85
N LYS A 575 1.14 -14.39 30.11
CA LYS A 575 1.11 -14.48 28.65
C LYS A 575 -0.08 -15.29 28.12
N ILE A 576 -0.81 -15.98 28.99
CA ILE A 576 -1.95 -16.79 28.58
C ILE A 576 -3.20 -15.92 28.63
N GLU A 577 -3.73 -15.59 27.46
CA GLU A 577 -4.98 -14.82 27.36
C GLU A 577 -6.19 -15.64 27.79
N SER A 578 -6.18 -16.94 27.47
CA SER A 578 -7.28 -17.85 27.72
C SER A 578 -6.82 -19.30 27.56
N ALA A 579 -7.42 -20.17 28.36
CA ALA A 579 -7.25 -21.62 28.29
C ALA A 579 -8.64 -22.26 28.35
N ILE A 580 -8.86 -23.27 27.52
CA ILE A 580 -10.14 -23.98 27.43
C ILE A 580 -10.13 -25.35 28.11
N GLU A 581 -8.95 -25.95 28.19
CA GLU A 581 -8.73 -27.30 28.71
C GLU A 581 -7.38 -27.36 29.40
N ALA A 582 -7.28 -28.16 30.44
CA ALA A 582 -6.05 -28.41 31.16
C ALA A 582 -5.83 -29.91 31.32
N LYS A 583 -4.57 -30.35 31.23
CA LYS A 583 -4.14 -31.68 31.63
C LYS A 583 -3.26 -31.60 32.87
N VAL A 584 -3.45 -32.57 33.76
CA VAL A 584 -2.64 -32.73 34.96
C VAL A 584 -2.43 -34.22 35.20
N ASP A 585 -1.24 -34.58 35.67
CA ASP A 585 -0.96 -35.94 36.12
C ASP A 585 -1.32 -36.05 37.62
N GLY A 586 -2.04 -37.10 37.98
CA GLY A 586 -2.47 -37.40 39.35
C GLY A 586 -2.33 -38.89 39.66
N PHE A 587 -2.82 -39.30 40.81
CA PHE A 587 -2.68 -40.66 41.32
C PHE A 587 -4.03 -41.23 41.78
N VAL A 588 -4.23 -42.51 41.49
CA VAL A 588 -5.32 -43.32 42.05
C VAL A 588 -4.66 -44.51 42.75
N GLY A 589 -4.60 -44.45 44.09
CA GLY A 589 -3.69 -45.30 44.85
C GLY A 589 -2.25 -45.09 44.40
N GLU A 590 -1.54 -46.17 44.04
CA GLU A 590 -0.16 -46.10 43.55
C GLU A 590 -0.05 -45.89 42.02
N LYS A 591 -1.17 -45.85 41.28
CA LYS A 591 -1.16 -45.74 39.82
C LYS A 591 -1.23 -44.28 39.37
N ALA A 592 -0.23 -43.85 38.61
CA ALA A 592 -0.26 -42.57 37.91
C ALA A 592 -1.35 -42.57 36.83
N VAL A 593 -2.20 -41.54 36.81
CA VAL A 593 -3.26 -41.32 35.85
C VAL A 593 -3.24 -39.88 35.34
N GLN A 594 -3.43 -39.69 34.03
CA GLN A 594 -3.56 -38.35 33.48
C GLN A 594 -5.03 -37.94 33.43
N ARG A 595 -5.35 -36.76 33.97
CA ARG A 595 -6.69 -36.18 34.00
C ARG A 595 -6.78 -35.00 33.04
N ILE A 596 -7.87 -34.96 32.28
CA ILE A 596 -8.20 -33.87 31.37
C ILE A 596 -9.47 -33.17 31.87
N GLY A 597 -9.40 -31.87 32.06
CA GLY A 597 -10.50 -31.07 32.60
C GLY A 597 -10.73 -29.78 31.81
N LYS A 598 -11.96 -29.26 31.91
CA LYS A 598 -12.35 -27.99 31.33
C LYS A 598 -11.90 -26.86 32.27
N VAL A 599 -11.29 -25.82 31.73
CA VAL A 599 -10.96 -24.62 32.51
C VAL A 599 -12.23 -23.77 32.67
N ILE A 600 -12.59 -23.43 33.90
CA ILE A 600 -13.79 -22.65 34.24
C ILE A 600 -13.35 -21.23 34.61
N GLY A 601 -14.04 -20.22 34.05
CA GLY A 601 -13.75 -18.81 34.33
C GLY A 601 -12.47 -18.27 33.68
N GLY A 602 -11.73 -19.11 32.95
CA GLY A 602 -10.46 -18.74 32.33
C GLY A 602 -9.28 -18.80 33.30
N VAL A 603 -8.26 -17.98 33.04
CA VAL A 603 -7.06 -17.89 33.87
C VAL A 603 -7.14 -16.60 34.70
N ASP A 604 -7.22 -16.72 36.03
CA ASP A 604 -7.21 -15.55 36.92
C ASP A 604 -5.77 -15.05 37.09
N LYS A 605 -5.43 -13.98 36.36
CA LYS A 605 -4.10 -13.37 36.41
C LYS A 605 -3.84 -12.60 37.71
N THR A 606 -4.88 -12.12 38.37
CA THR A 606 -4.77 -11.29 39.58
C THR A 606 -4.38 -12.16 40.76
N ASN A 607 -5.07 -13.29 40.92
CA ASN A 607 -4.80 -14.23 42.02
C ASN A 607 -3.83 -15.37 41.62
N LYS A 608 -3.46 -15.43 40.33
CA LYS A 608 -2.62 -16.47 39.71
C LYS A 608 -3.20 -17.88 39.94
N GLU A 609 -4.50 -17.99 39.68
CA GLU A 609 -5.30 -19.19 39.91
C GLU A 609 -5.90 -19.73 38.61
N ILE A 610 -5.99 -21.06 38.51
CA ILE A 610 -6.62 -21.75 37.38
C ILE A 610 -7.64 -22.75 37.94
N CYS A 611 -8.91 -22.53 37.64
CA CYS A 611 -10.00 -23.39 38.07
C CYS A 611 -10.32 -24.44 36.98
N ILE A 612 -10.28 -25.72 37.35
CA ILE A 612 -10.46 -26.85 36.43
C ILE A 612 -11.56 -27.77 36.95
N GLU A 613 -12.48 -28.13 36.06
CA GLU A 613 -13.48 -29.17 36.29
C GLU A 613 -13.12 -30.41 35.46
N PHE A 614 -12.79 -31.51 36.15
CA PHE A 614 -12.41 -32.75 35.48
C PHE A 614 -13.63 -33.59 35.13
N LYS A 615 -13.60 -34.21 33.94
CA LYS A 615 -14.65 -35.17 33.55
C LYS A 615 -14.67 -36.37 34.50
N PRO A 616 -15.85 -36.90 34.88
CA PRO A 616 -15.94 -38.12 35.67
C PRO A 616 -15.29 -39.29 34.91
N LEU A 617 -14.51 -40.12 35.61
CA LEU A 617 -14.06 -41.41 35.09
C LEU A 617 -15.33 -42.26 34.96
N GLY A 618 -15.66 -42.73 33.76
CA GLY A 618 -16.87 -43.51 33.48
C GLY A 618 -16.88 -44.91 34.09
N VAL A 619 -16.49 -45.04 35.35
CA VAL A 619 -16.45 -46.29 36.12
C VAL A 619 -17.42 -46.15 37.29
N GLU A 620 -18.16 -47.22 37.60
CA GLU A 620 -19.28 -47.28 38.55
C GLU A 620 -18.94 -46.91 40.01
N PHE A 621 -17.69 -46.58 40.31
CA PHE A 621 -17.25 -45.99 41.58
C PHE A 621 -16.29 -44.83 41.32
N PRO A 622 -16.56 -43.60 41.81
CA PRO A 622 -15.61 -42.49 41.72
C PRO A 622 -14.46 -42.75 42.69
N GLN A 623 -13.36 -43.33 42.20
CA GLN A 623 -12.10 -43.26 42.95
C GLN A 623 -11.61 -41.81 42.91
N GLU A 624 -11.47 -41.19 44.09
CA GLU A 624 -10.91 -39.84 44.21
C GLU A 624 -9.49 -39.84 43.67
N VAL A 625 -9.22 -38.94 42.72
CA VAL A 625 -7.90 -38.75 42.14
C VAL A 625 -7.19 -37.71 42.98
N GLU A 626 -6.08 -38.09 43.62
CA GLU A 626 -5.24 -37.16 44.33
C GLU A 626 -4.24 -36.53 43.35
N PHE A 627 -4.06 -35.22 43.44
CA PHE A 627 -3.02 -34.51 42.69
C PHE A 627 -1.86 -34.20 43.64
N PRO A 628 -0.61 -34.14 43.16
CA PRO A 628 0.49 -33.71 44.01
C PRO A 628 0.28 -32.25 44.45
N GLN A 629 0.82 -31.87 45.61
CA GLN A 629 0.72 -30.48 46.09
C GLN A 629 1.43 -29.49 45.16
N GLU A 630 2.55 -29.92 44.56
CA GLU A 630 3.27 -29.16 43.54
C GLU A 630 3.43 -30.02 42.28
N GLY A 631 3.36 -29.39 41.11
CA GLY A 631 3.47 -30.13 39.84
C GLY A 631 3.31 -29.26 38.60
N PHE A 632 2.94 -29.88 37.49
CA PHE A 632 2.76 -29.19 36.22
C PHE A 632 1.32 -29.30 35.70
N LEU A 633 0.78 -28.16 35.25
CA LEU A 633 -0.42 -28.07 34.44
C LEU A 633 -0.03 -27.84 32.98
N PHE A 634 -0.68 -28.60 32.09
CA PHE A 634 -0.54 -28.44 30.65
C PHE A 634 -1.82 -27.75 30.15
N LEU A 635 -1.74 -26.45 29.85
CA LEU A 635 -2.90 -25.64 29.44
C LEU A 635 -3.05 -25.57 27.92
N ARG A 636 -4.24 -25.87 27.41
CA ARG A 636 -4.59 -25.71 26.00
C ARG A 636 -5.11 -24.29 25.75
N THR A 637 -4.31 -23.48 25.05
CA THR A 637 -4.58 -22.04 24.80
C THR A 637 -5.38 -21.79 23.51
N ASP A 638 -6.04 -20.62 23.43
CA ASP A 638 -6.89 -20.22 22.28
C ASP A 638 -6.17 -20.01 20.95
N TYR A 639 -4.83 -20.04 20.91
CA TYR A 639 -4.04 -20.01 19.67
C TYR A 639 -4.44 -21.11 18.68
N ILE A 640 -5.10 -22.17 19.17
CA ILE A 640 -5.61 -23.29 18.37
C ILE A 640 -6.91 -22.95 17.63
N ALA A 641 -7.72 -21.97 18.07
CA ALA A 641 -9.01 -21.69 17.46
C ALA A 641 -8.93 -21.27 15.97
N PRO A 642 -7.95 -20.45 15.53
CA PRO A 642 -7.68 -20.24 14.10
C PRO A 642 -7.29 -21.53 13.36
N LEU A 643 -6.45 -22.39 13.96
CA LEU A 643 -5.99 -23.64 13.36
C LEU A 643 -7.12 -24.66 13.22
N GLU A 644 -8.00 -24.80 14.22
CA GLU A 644 -9.17 -25.68 14.14
C GLU A 644 -10.18 -25.18 13.09
N ARG A 645 -10.34 -23.86 12.95
CA ARG A 645 -11.15 -23.28 11.85
C ARG A 645 -10.56 -23.63 10.49
N GLN A 646 -9.24 -23.51 10.31
CA GLN A 646 -8.56 -23.92 9.07
C GLN A 646 -8.70 -25.43 8.82
N LYS A 647 -8.50 -26.27 9.84
CA LYS A 647 -8.67 -27.72 9.74
C LYS A 647 -10.09 -28.09 9.31
N LYS A 648 -11.12 -27.49 9.93
CA LYS A 648 -12.52 -27.71 9.55
C LYS A 648 -12.79 -27.27 8.11
N ALA A 649 -12.24 -26.13 7.68
CA ALA A 649 -12.39 -25.67 6.30
C ALA A 649 -11.74 -26.65 5.30
N LEU A 650 -10.53 -27.15 5.59
CA LEU A 650 -9.84 -28.15 4.76
C LEU A 650 -10.56 -29.50 4.74
N GLU A 651 -11.14 -29.93 5.86
CA GLU A 651 -11.97 -31.14 5.93
C GLU A 651 -13.21 -31.02 5.03
N ARG A 652 -13.91 -29.87 5.09
CA ARG A 652 -15.04 -29.58 4.21
C ARG A 652 -14.63 -29.52 2.74
N PHE A 653 -13.53 -28.85 2.44
CA PHE A 653 -12.96 -28.79 1.09
C PHE A 653 -12.67 -30.19 0.55
N ASN A 654 -12.05 -31.07 1.35
CA ASN A 654 -11.73 -32.44 0.96
C ASN A 654 -12.98 -33.32 0.78
N LYS A 655 -14.03 -33.11 1.59
CA LYS A 655 -15.32 -33.82 1.50
C LYS A 655 -16.27 -33.32 0.39
N ASN A 656 -15.83 -32.40 -0.47
CA ASN A 656 -16.67 -31.73 -1.48
C ASN A 656 -17.83 -30.91 -0.89
N GLU A 657 -17.75 -30.50 0.39
CA GLU A 657 -18.75 -29.65 1.06
C GLU A 657 -18.54 -28.16 0.71
N ILE A 658 -18.34 -27.86 -0.57
CA ILE A 658 -18.21 -26.51 -1.12
C ILE A 658 -19.36 -26.25 -2.10
N ILE A 659 -19.95 -25.06 -2.03
CA ILE A 659 -21.11 -24.70 -2.87
C ILE A 659 -20.70 -24.56 -4.33
N ASN A 660 -19.61 -23.83 -4.59
CA ASN A 660 -19.07 -23.68 -5.93
C ASN A 660 -17.99 -24.75 -6.19
N GLN A 661 -18.35 -25.81 -6.90
CA GLN A 661 -17.43 -26.91 -7.24
C GLN A 661 -16.35 -26.49 -8.25
N ASP A 662 -16.64 -25.52 -9.13
CA ASP A 662 -15.64 -24.99 -10.07
C ASP A 662 -14.51 -24.27 -9.33
N LEU A 663 -14.83 -23.53 -8.26
CA LEU A 663 -13.83 -22.90 -7.40
C LEU A 663 -12.86 -23.91 -6.79
N LYS A 664 -13.34 -25.10 -6.42
CA LYS A 664 -12.46 -26.17 -5.91
C LYS A 664 -11.50 -26.65 -6.99
N ARG A 665 -11.95 -26.83 -8.23
CA ARG A 665 -11.11 -27.20 -9.36
C ARG A 665 -10.05 -26.12 -9.63
N PHE A 666 -10.46 -24.86 -9.69
CA PHE A 666 -9.56 -23.71 -9.88
C PHE A 666 -8.49 -23.59 -8.79
N LEU A 667 -8.80 -23.93 -7.54
CA LEU A 667 -7.84 -23.88 -6.44
C LEU A 667 -6.85 -25.04 -6.46
N ILE A 668 -7.24 -26.22 -6.97
CA ILE A 668 -6.36 -27.39 -7.10
C ILE A 668 -5.44 -27.23 -8.32
N ASP A 669 -5.98 -26.76 -9.44
CA ASP A 669 -5.23 -26.49 -10.66
C ASP A 669 -5.56 -25.09 -11.21
N PRO A 670 -4.83 -24.05 -10.78
CA PRO A 670 -5.06 -22.69 -11.27
C PRO A 670 -4.88 -22.50 -12.77
N LYS A 671 -4.24 -23.44 -13.48
CA LYS A 671 -4.02 -23.34 -14.93
C LYS A 671 -5.31 -23.44 -15.73
N ILE A 672 -6.38 -23.98 -15.13
CA ILE A 672 -7.67 -24.12 -15.80
C ILE A 672 -8.53 -22.84 -15.69
N ILE A 673 -8.03 -21.78 -15.02
CA ILE A 673 -8.74 -20.50 -14.90
C ILE A 673 -8.55 -19.72 -16.19
N PHE A 674 -9.63 -19.53 -16.94
CA PHE A 674 -9.66 -18.70 -18.14
C PHE A 674 -10.53 -17.47 -17.94
N TYR A 675 -9.99 -16.30 -18.28
CA TYR A 675 -10.76 -15.06 -18.26
C TYR A 675 -11.83 -15.11 -19.35
N THR A 676 -13.10 -15.08 -18.93
CA THR A 676 -14.25 -15.02 -19.83
C THR A 676 -15.10 -13.82 -19.45
N PRO A 677 -15.02 -12.70 -20.21
CA PRO A 677 -15.72 -11.49 -19.83
C PRO A 677 -17.23 -11.68 -19.87
N LEU A 678 -17.90 -11.32 -18.77
CA LEU A 678 -19.37 -11.37 -18.66
C LEU A 678 -20.11 -10.34 -19.54
N GLY A 679 -19.37 -9.43 -20.19
CA GLY A 679 -19.94 -8.37 -21.04
C GLY A 679 -20.48 -7.17 -20.25
N ILE A 680 -20.13 -7.04 -18.97
CA ILE A 680 -20.55 -5.93 -18.12
C ILE A 680 -19.89 -4.63 -18.60
N ARG A 681 -20.71 -3.64 -18.90
CA ARG A 681 -20.27 -2.28 -19.25
C ARG A 681 -20.63 -1.33 -18.10
N LEU A 682 -19.65 -0.57 -17.64
CA LEU A 682 -19.88 0.48 -16.65
C LEU A 682 -20.20 1.80 -17.35
N GLU A 683 -21.30 2.42 -16.95
CA GLU A 683 -21.64 3.76 -17.45
C GLU A 683 -20.83 4.84 -16.75
N LYS A 684 -20.59 4.70 -15.44
CA LYS A 684 -19.87 5.69 -14.61
C LYS A 684 -19.12 5.01 -13.46
N PHE A 685 -17.98 5.61 -13.08
CA PHE A 685 -17.27 5.30 -11.83
C PHE A 685 -17.73 6.26 -10.73
N TYR A 686 -17.89 5.76 -9.50
CA TYR A 686 -18.28 6.59 -8.35
C TYR A 686 -17.13 7.44 -7.87
N ASN A 687 -15.95 6.83 -7.76
CA ASN A 687 -14.73 7.58 -7.51
C ASN A 687 -14.16 8.16 -8.83
N GLN A 688 -14.38 9.46 -9.03
CA GLN A 688 -13.88 10.19 -10.19
C GLN A 688 -12.35 10.30 -10.23
N GLN A 689 -11.67 10.12 -9.08
CA GLN A 689 -10.21 10.22 -8.95
C GLN A 689 -9.47 8.89 -9.24
N LEU A 690 -10.17 7.84 -9.69
CA LEU A 690 -9.53 6.59 -10.08
C LEU A 690 -8.65 6.79 -11.31
N THR A 691 -7.42 6.27 -11.24
CA THR A 691 -6.51 6.19 -12.40
C THR A 691 -7.08 5.27 -13.48
N LYS A 692 -6.63 5.41 -14.72
CA LYS A 692 -7.06 4.54 -15.83
C LYS A 692 -6.81 3.05 -15.56
N ASN A 693 -5.64 2.71 -15.01
CA ASN A 693 -5.33 1.34 -14.62
C ASN A 693 -6.31 0.83 -13.55
N GLN A 694 -6.61 1.63 -12.52
CA GLN A 694 -7.60 1.25 -11.52
C GLN A 694 -9.01 1.07 -12.12
N LYS A 695 -9.43 1.95 -13.03
CA LYS A 695 -10.69 1.80 -13.77
C LYS A 695 -10.75 0.51 -14.58
N GLU A 696 -9.66 0.16 -15.26
CA GLU A 696 -9.54 -1.09 -16.02
C GLU A 696 -9.57 -2.32 -15.10
N ILE A 697 -8.87 -2.27 -13.97
CA ILE A 697 -8.89 -3.33 -12.95
C ILE A 697 -10.31 -3.53 -12.41
N VAL A 698 -11.04 -2.44 -12.07
CA VAL A 698 -12.44 -2.52 -11.63
C VAL A 698 -13.29 -3.18 -12.72
N LEU A 699 -13.15 -2.77 -13.98
CA LEU A 699 -13.96 -3.29 -15.08
C LEU A 699 -13.67 -4.77 -15.35
N LYS A 700 -12.41 -5.19 -15.35
CA LYS A 700 -11.99 -6.59 -15.48
C LYS A 700 -12.45 -7.43 -14.29
N ALA A 701 -12.35 -6.91 -13.06
CA ALA A 701 -12.81 -7.59 -11.85
C ALA A 701 -14.31 -7.86 -11.89
N LEU A 702 -15.11 -6.90 -12.36
CA LEU A 702 -16.56 -7.07 -12.51
C LEU A 702 -16.91 -8.02 -13.67
N ASN A 703 -16.08 -8.07 -14.72
CA ASN A 703 -16.29 -8.97 -15.85
C ASN A 703 -15.80 -10.40 -15.64
N GLU A 704 -15.08 -10.68 -14.55
CA GLU A 704 -14.62 -12.02 -14.21
C GLU A 704 -15.61 -12.72 -13.27
N LYS A 705 -16.14 -13.86 -13.70
CA LYS A 705 -17.13 -14.63 -12.94
C LYS A 705 -16.53 -15.38 -11.76
N ASN A 706 -15.30 -15.86 -11.90
CA ASN A 706 -14.69 -16.83 -11.00
C ASN A 706 -13.72 -16.15 -10.03
N ILE A 707 -12.43 -16.11 -10.38
CA ILE A 707 -11.37 -15.58 -9.53
C ILE A 707 -10.65 -14.47 -10.29
N PHE A 708 -10.61 -13.29 -9.70
CA PHE A 708 -9.82 -12.17 -10.20
C PHE A 708 -8.76 -11.78 -9.17
N LEU A 709 -7.49 -11.73 -9.62
CA LEU A 709 -6.35 -11.39 -8.75
C LEU A 709 -5.90 -9.96 -9.02
N ILE A 710 -6.02 -9.12 -7.99
CA ILE A 710 -5.54 -7.73 -8.02
C ILE A 710 -4.19 -7.67 -7.33
N GLN A 711 -3.12 -7.56 -8.11
CA GLN A 711 -1.79 -7.29 -7.59
C GLN A 711 -1.53 -5.79 -7.58
N GLY A 712 -1.03 -5.27 -6.47
CA GLY A 712 -0.57 -3.89 -6.40
C GLY A 712 0.49 -3.73 -5.32
N PRO A 713 1.57 -2.96 -5.55
CA PRO A 713 2.52 -2.62 -4.51
C PRO A 713 1.86 -1.82 -3.38
N PRO A 714 2.51 -1.69 -2.20
CA PRO A 714 2.05 -0.78 -1.15
C PRO A 714 1.76 0.62 -1.72
N GLY A 715 0.66 1.25 -1.29
CA GLY A 715 0.28 2.59 -1.79
C GLY A 715 -0.40 2.64 -3.18
N ALA A 716 -0.51 1.55 -3.93
CA ALA A 716 -1.15 1.53 -5.27
C ALA A 716 -2.68 1.75 -5.29
N GLY A 717 -3.28 2.13 -4.15
CA GLY A 717 -4.73 2.37 -4.05
C GLY A 717 -5.60 1.10 -4.10
N LYS A 718 -5.08 -0.07 -3.68
CA LYS A 718 -5.85 -1.34 -3.63
C LYS A 718 -7.16 -1.19 -2.88
N THR A 719 -7.14 -0.56 -1.70
CA THR A 719 -8.35 -0.29 -0.91
C THR A 719 -9.35 0.59 -1.68
N THR A 720 -8.85 1.54 -2.47
CA THR A 720 -9.69 2.40 -3.31
C THR A 720 -10.39 1.60 -4.42
N VAL A 721 -9.67 0.68 -5.06
CA VAL A 721 -10.22 -0.25 -6.07
C VAL A 721 -11.26 -1.19 -5.45
N ILE A 722 -10.97 -1.78 -4.29
CA ILE A 722 -11.91 -2.67 -3.58
C ILE A 722 -13.21 -1.92 -3.28
N LYS A 723 -13.12 -0.68 -2.75
CA LYS A 723 -14.30 0.13 -2.46
C LYS A 723 -15.15 0.39 -3.71
N GLU A 724 -14.52 0.74 -4.83
CA GLU A 724 -15.23 0.95 -6.08
C GLU A 724 -15.92 -0.34 -6.57
N ILE A 725 -15.25 -1.50 -6.54
CA ILE A 725 -15.84 -2.79 -6.93
C ILE A 725 -17.09 -3.09 -6.08
N VAL A 726 -16.98 -2.93 -4.75
CA VAL A 726 -18.10 -3.15 -3.83
C VAL A 726 -19.26 -2.21 -4.17
N PHE A 727 -18.97 -0.93 -4.41
CA PHE A 727 -19.98 0.07 -4.74
C PHE A 727 -20.71 -0.29 -6.05
N GLN A 728 -19.96 -0.68 -7.09
CA GLN A 728 -20.53 -1.09 -8.38
C GLN A 728 -21.44 -2.31 -8.25
N ILE A 729 -21.03 -3.32 -7.46
CA ILE A 729 -21.83 -4.53 -7.22
C ILE A 729 -23.14 -4.19 -6.49
N LEU A 730 -23.07 -3.38 -5.43
CA LEU A 730 -24.24 -3.02 -4.63
C LEU A 730 -25.20 -2.10 -5.39
N ASN A 731 -24.67 -1.22 -6.24
CA ASN A 731 -25.51 -0.38 -7.10
C ASN A 731 -26.18 -1.18 -8.24
N ALA A 732 -25.49 -2.18 -8.79
CA ALA A 732 -26.05 -3.04 -9.83
C ALA A 732 -27.22 -3.90 -9.32
N SER A 733 -27.23 -4.27 -8.04
CA SER A 733 -28.32 -5.05 -7.45
C SER A 733 -28.49 -4.81 -5.95
N HIS A 734 -29.70 -4.41 -5.55
CA HIS A 734 -30.10 -4.24 -4.15
C HIS A 734 -30.11 -5.55 -3.35
N PHE A 735 -30.10 -6.71 -4.03
CA PHE A 735 -30.03 -8.03 -3.40
C PHE A 735 -28.61 -8.56 -3.27
N ALA A 736 -27.61 -7.89 -3.84
CA ALA A 736 -26.23 -8.31 -3.78
C ALA A 736 -25.72 -8.31 -2.33
N LYS A 737 -25.04 -9.39 -1.94
CA LYS A 737 -24.36 -9.51 -0.65
C LYS A 737 -22.87 -9.68 -0.89
N VAL A 738 -22.07 -8.77 -0.37
CA VAL A 738 -20.62 -8.79 -0.53
C VAL A 738 -19.96 -9.18 0.79
N CYS A 739 -19.18 -10.28 0.78
CA CYS A 739 -18.41 -10.71 1.94
C CYS A 739 -16.97 -10.19 1.83
N ILE A 740 -16.56 -9.34 2.78
CA ILE A 740 -15.22 -8.75 2.83
C ILE A 740 -14.43 -9.42 3.95
N ILE A 741 -13.27 -10.01 3.62
CA ILE A 741 -12.42 -10.75 4.55
C ILE A 741 -10.96 -10.30 4.45
N SER A 742 -10.25 -10.29 5.58
CA SER A 742 -8.80 -10.05 5.64
C SER A 742 -8.19 -10.72 6.88
N GLN A 743 -6.88 -10.95 6.85
CA GLN A 743 -6.12 -11.49 7.97
C GLN A 743 -6.06 -10.50 9.15
N GLN A 744 -6.05 -9.19 8.88
CA GLN A 744 -5.96 -8.14 9.90
C GLN A 744 -7.29 -7.39 10.03
N ASN A 745 -7.76 -7.16 11.27
CA ASN A 745 -8.99 -6.40 11.55
C ASN A 745 -8.95 -5.00 10.91
N ILE A 746 -7.83 -4.28 11.07
CA ILE A 746 -7.60 -2.94 10.53
C ILE A 746 -7.86 -2.87 9.02
N ALA A 747 -7.48 -3.89 8.26
CA ALA A 747 -7.66 -3.91 6.81
C ALA A 747 -9.14 -3.98 6.40
N VAL A 748 -9.96 -4.73 7.16
CA VAL A 748 -11.43 -4.77 6.95
C VAL A 748 -12.03 -3.42 7.32
N ASP A 749 -11.65 -2.89 8.49
CA ASP A 749 -12.22 -1.65 9.02
C ASP A 749 -11.89 -0.45 8.10
N ASN A 750 -10.72 -0.43 7.47
CA ASN A 750 -10.35 0.57 6.45
C ASN A 750 -11.29 0.58 5.24
N VAL A 751 -11.72 -0.59 4.78
CA VAL A 751 -12.67 -0.70 3.66
C VAL A 751 -14.05 -0.24 4.13
N LEU A 752 -14.53 -0.76 5.27
CA LEU A 752 -15.85 -0.43 5.81
C LEU A 752 -16.01 1.06 6.12
N ASN A 753 -15.00 1.69 6.73
CA ASN A 753 -14.99 3.14 6.98
C ASN A 753 -15.19 3.93 5.69
N GLY A 754 -14.45 3.56 4.62
CA GLY A 754 -14.60 4.22 3.33
C GLY A 754 -15.96 4.00 2.68
N LEU A 755 -16.55 2.80 2.80
CA LEU A 755 -17.89 2.51 2.29
C LEU A 755 -18.98 3.28 3.07
N GLN A 756 -18.85 3.35 4.40
CA GLN A 756 -19.75 4.07 5.28
C GLN A 756 -19.74 5.58 5.00
N GLN A 757 -18.56 6.17 4.82
CA GLN A 757 -18.39 7.58 4.43
C GLN A 757 -19.00 7.89 3.06
N GLN A 758 -19.06 6.90 2.17
CA GLN A 758 -19.73 6.99 0.87
C GLN A 758 -21.25 6.71 0.93
N GLY A 759 -21.81 6.59 2.15
CA GLY A 759 -23.25 6.50 2.37
C GLY A 759 -23.80 5.07 2.45
N ILE A 760 -22.97 4.04 2.38
CA ILE A 760 -23.42 2.65 2.54
C ILE A 760 -23.70 2.37 4.02
N LYS A 761 -24.96 2.10 4.34
CA LYS A 761 -25.42 1.86 5.73
C LYS A 761 -25.73 0.38 6.01
N SER A 762 -25.91 -0.46 5.00
CA SER A 762 -26.20 -1.89 5.14
C SER A 762 -24.93 -2.71 5.39
N ILE A 763 -24.23 -2.42 6.49
CA ILE A 763 -22.97 -3.06 6.87
C ILE A 763 -23.18 -3.91 8.12
N VAL A 764 -22.61 -5.12 8.14
CA VAL A 764 -22.50 -5.99 9.33
C VAL A 764 -21.04 -6.36 9.53
N ARG A 765 -20.45 -5.97 10.67
CA ARG A 765 -19.07 -6.26 11.05
C ARG A 765 -19.01 -7.40 12.06
N ILE A 766 -18.56 -8.58 11.61
CA ILE A 766 -18.42 -9.76 12.48
C ILE A 766 -17.07 -9.70 13.21
N GLY A 767 -17.06 -9.39 14.51
CA GLY A 767 -15.85 -9.28 15.33
C GLY A 767 -16.18 -8.69 16.70
N LYS A 768 -15.17 -8.59 17.58
CA LYS A 768 -15.32 -7.90 18.87
C LYS A 768 -15.13 -6.41 18.71
N GLU A 769 -15.93 -5.61 19.41
CA GLU A 769 -15.92 -4.14 19.32
C GLU A 769 -14.57 -3.52 19.73
N ASP A 770 -13.90 -4.07 20.74
CA ASP A 770 -12.57 -3.65 21.22
C ASP A 770 -11.47 -3.76 20.17
N LYS A 771 -11.70 -4.57 19.12
CA LYS A 771 -10.76 -4.78 18.00
C LYS A 771 -11.09 -3.95 16.76
N VAL A 772 -12.11 -3.11 16.82
CA VAL A 772 -12.51 -2.21 15.73
C VAL A 772 -11.79 -0.88 15.85
N GLN A 773 -11.12 -0.45 14.78
CA GLN A 773 -10.28 0.75 14.82
C GLN A 773 -11.08 2.07 14.80
N TYR A 774 -12.19 2.12 14.07
CA TYR A 774 -12.92 3.36 13.82
C TYR A 774 -14.24 3.43 14.60
N GLU A 775 -14.45 4.52 15.35
CA GLU A 775 -15.67 4.74 16.14
C GLU A 775 -16.95 4.69 15.31
N ASN A 776 -16.93 5.21 14.07
CA ASN A 776 -18.08 5.17 13.18
C ASN A 776 -18.41 3.76 12.66
N ILE A 777 -17.54 2.77 12.86
CA ILE A 777 -17.77 1.38 12.47
C ILE A 777 -18.27 0.50 13.62
N LYS A 778 -18.01 0.87 14.88
CA LYS A 778 -18.49 0.13 16.06
C LYS A 778 -20.01 -0.10 16.10
N PRO A 779 -20.87 0.84 15.69
CA PRO A 779 -22.32 0.61 15.62
C PRO A 779 -22.73 -0.51 14.66
N TYR A 780 -21.87 -0.88 13.70
CA TYR A 780 -22.14 -1.93 12.73
C TYR A 780 -21.63 -3.31 13.17
N VAL A 781 -21.02 -3.42 14.35
CA VAL A 781 -20.59 -4.70 14.92
C VAL A 781 -21.82 -5.58 15.15
N LEU A 782 -21.72 -6.87 14.85
CA LEU A 782 -22.85 -7.81 14.93
C LEU A 782 -23.56 -7.81 16.30
N GLU A 783 -22.82 -7.53 17.39
CA GLU A 783 -23.38 -7.42 18.74
C GLU A 783 -24.29 -6.20 18.93
N ASN A 784 -24.10 -5.17 18.09
CA ASN A 784 -24.81 -3.89 18.09
C ASN A 784 -25.79 -3.75 16.90
N TRP A 785 -25.83 -4.76 16.02
CA TRP A 785 -26.63 -4.79 14.79
C TRP A 785 -27.99 -5.40 15.04
#